data_AF-A0AAU8JFS3-F1
#
_entry.id   AF-A0AAU8JFS3-F1
#
_cell.length_a   1.000
_cell.length_b   1.000
_cell.length_c   1.000
_cell.angle_alpha   90.00
_cell.angle_beta   90.00
_cell.angle_gamma   90.00
#
_symmetry.space_group_name_H-M   'P 1'
#
loop_
_entity.id
_entity.type
_entity.pdbx_description
1 polymer ?
#
loop_
_entity_poly.entity_id
_entity_poly.type
_entity_poly.pdbx_seq_one_letter_code
_entity_poly.pdbx_strand_id
1 'polypeptide(L)'
;MVSNRDPRYQLVAHSADLTNAANLKIMAERTHRFWGATAPDRQPKVVGIFCQGDNLVLVKAETAVDDRGHSVICGGSDFVQHRYVFIPVTSMSALQGRAFKLLLWMFKQPIPLLTEFNANLEPLSIPILEEQISAETIDKEIDKIRQCWQYGNEQKPLVLSALAAIINGKRLLLTNEQTGIPPQNWMEIILLLLPASIRPKISVAVGTLDEQQCPWATLVVKTNQHSSRSLPENMILLNRVNQTFQGQADESTFENSYVDYIRDHITTATAPDTLKRLIQQLDTIADNDITLESLADPKIIVRLIRALPEEKQNEFLTKYLSELSIDIWDVLIQLISKEDYQQGFVFACQEIVRLIPALPEQKQDECLTKYLSGLTLDIWDVLIQLISKEDYQQGFVFARKEIVRLIPALPKEKQDECLTKYLSGLTIHIWDGLIPLIINEDYQQGLMFAWKELAKKAFLEPQAITLMLRVWSRLINAKLVLLLDELGQNLPLAEILLKQGLLEQNRRDSKDPEIVLKFIGLCTILVADKAKSDFSEAWELATNHLALPLTKFFFQTEPEKETFSLLDTALLGEVPVEVLSNRFTSNLAGLLPSIEVEQFKQSNLRQQLTTKNPKVAELLDTLVAEGNAGLTKLPQIAHLIEMDNAAKDNWYATFLKKWSPSQEQAKLLLVEVIKDTPNSRNNFSRDDFHTTYTWFEQQQPELKAIFESIQQNYICENWINLAQAIYETQKEQTEFVDTLVGNIFPGPVMQKWLPLIDDNEDIRKNVIDKSSAWQSLALDNFNQLVPSSQQYVSALTRCLRDGSRLDWIKGDLLHYLCRTWIEQKKVDEDLKNFVTSPSVTNTFTNNDWLNLQRLSWEPEIDLELPLGVKTALTPDLLLSLQSYAKTIIPRYTCPKQTRKLLNDCKAWGLSCTEQKDILKAALPQACNADLIIPYLYDKDKAINPAEEQQLIGLLLQLQLNNEKREEISDVEKFSVEAFTQYILPNKNMTLLKWWRDKAVEKELYKEAFSSAAQKYVQKISITDFLNYLEDLKKSLLVEESGLMFKATFSWIPVPESLIQPIIDCISNSTF
;
A
#
# COMPACT_ATOMS: atom_id res chain seq x y z
N MET A 1 15.94 -51.68 -111.23
CA MET A 1 16.18 -51.48 -109.79
C MET A 1 16.38 -49.99 -109.56
N VAL A 2 15.46 -49.35 -108.84
CA VAL A 2 15.52 -47.92 -108.52
C VAL A 2 16.14 -47.82 -107.12
N SER A 3 17.32 -47.22 -107.00
CA SER A 3 18.00 -47.03 -105.72
C SER A 3 17.72 -45.63 -105.14
N ASN A 4 18.02 -45.45 -103.85
CA ASN A 4 17.82 -44.25 -103.03
C ASN A 4 18.55 -42.96 -103.49
N ARG A 5 18.96 -42.87 -104.75
CA ARG A 5 19.55 -41.67 -105.38
C ARG A 5 18.73 -41.16 -106.56
N ASP A 6 17.50 -41.62 -106.71
CA ASP A 6 16.71 -41.33 -107.89
C ASP A 6 16.32 -39.83 -107.96
N PRO A 7 16.85 -39.05 -108.93
CA PRO A 7 16.57 -37.61 -109.08
C PRO A 7 15.11 -37.31 -109.50
N ARG A 8 14.23 -38.33 -109.47
CA ARG A 8 12.84 -38.28 -109.95
C ARG A 8 11.82 -37.84 -108.89
N TYR A 9 12.18 -37.81 -107.60
CA TYR A 9 11.33 -37.15 -106.59
C TYR A 9 11.60 -35.66 -106.61
N GLN A 10 10.66 -34.92 -107.19
CA GLN A 10 10.70 -33.47 -107.26
C GLN A 10 9.56 -32.91 -106.41
N LEU A 11 9.86 -31.87 -105.61
CA LEU A 11 8.81 -31.07 -105.00
C LEU A 11 8.05 -30.38 -106.13
N VAL A 12 6.79 -30.76 -106.34
CA VAL A 12 5.95 -30.23 -107.43
C VAL A 12 5.03 -29.12 -106.96
N ALA A 13 4.74 -28.98 -105.66
CA ALA A 13 4.10 -27.79 -105.13
C ALA A 13 4.23 -27.67 -103.61
N HIS A 14 4.07 -26.43 -103.11
CA HIS A 14 3.98 -26.12 -101.68
C HIS A 14 3.21 -24.81 -101.46
N SER A 15 2.77 -24.57 -100.23
CA SER A 15 2.21 -23.28 -99.79
C SER A 15 3.33 -22.27 -99.47
N ALA A 16 3.01 -20.97 -99.47
CA ALA A 16 3.99 -19.89 -99.36
C ALA A 16 4.63 -19.77 -97.95
N ASP A 17 3.96 -20.26 -96.92
CA ASP A 17 4.41 -20.30 -95.52
C ASP A 17 5.52 -21.33 -95.26
N LEU A 18 5.70 -22.28 -96.18
CA LEU A 18 6.75 -23.30 -96.14
C LEU A 18 8.06 -22.78 -96.78
N THR A 19 8.80 -21.95 -96.04
CA THR A 19 9.95 -21.17 -96.57
C THR A 19 11.27 -21.92 -96.76
N ASN A 20 11.40 -23.21 -96.39
CA ASN A 20 12.67 -23.96 -96.49
C ASN A 20 12.55 -25.30 -97.25
N ALA A 21 12.70 -25.23 -98.58
CA ALA A 21 12.64 -26.39 -99.48
C ALA A 21 13.67 -27.50 -99.14
N ALA A 22 14.82 -27.16 -98.53
CA ALA A 22 15.85 -28.14 -98.18
C ALA A 22 15.44 -29.03 -97.00
N ASN A 23 14.83 -28.46 -95.96
CA ASN A 23 14.34 -29.20 -94.80
C ASN A 23 13.15 -30.11 -95.15
N LEU A 24 12.24 -29.63 -95.99
CA LEU A 24 11.11 -30.43 -96.51
C LEU A 24 11.59 -31.60 -97.35
N LYS A 25 12.60 -31.37 -98.20
CA LYS A 25 13.22 -32.42 -99.01
C LYS A 25 13.91 -33.47 -98.14
N ILE A 26 14.68 -33.07 -97.13
CA ILE A 26 15.33 -33.99 -96.17
C ILE A 26 14.28 -34.79 -95.39
N MET A 27 13.19 -34.15 -94.94
CA MET A 27 12.10 -34.80 -94.22
C MET A 27 11.38 -35.84 -95.10
N ALA A 28 11.05 -35.48 -96.34
CA ALA A 28 10.39 -36.37 -97.30
C ALA A 28 11.30 -37.54 -97.74
N GLU A 29 12.61 -37.32 -97.88
CA GLU A 29 13.55 -38.32 -98.41
C GLU A 29 14.09 -39.30 -97.35
N ARG A 30 14.19 -38.88 -96.07
CA ARG A 30 15.04 -39.59 -95.09
C ARG A 30 14.37 -40.07 -93.80
N THR A 31 13.24 -39.51 -93.35
CA THR A 31 12.79 -39.75 -91.97
C THR A 31 11.48 -40.53 -91.82
N HIS A 32 10.58 -40.55 -92.80
CA HIS A 32 9.24 -41.15 -92.63
C HIS A 32 8.79 -41.98 -93.85
N ARG A 33 9.53 -43.07 -94.13
CA ARG A 33 9.21 -43.99 -95.24
C ARG A 33 8.08 -44.95 -94.86
N PHE A 34 7.32 -45.39 -95.86
CA PHE A 34 6.27 -46.41 -95.69
C PHE A 34 6.65 -47.78 -96.26
N TRP A 35 7.59 -47.82 -97.20
CA TRP A 35 8.09 -49.02 -97.87
C TRP A 35 9.53 -48.81 -98.32
N GLY A 36 10.17 -49.89 -98.75
CA GLY A 36 11.54 -49.89 -99.29
C GLY A 36 11.61 -49.31 -100.71
N ALA A 37 12.48 -49.86 -101.56
CA ALA A 37 12.62 -49.39 -102.95
C ALA A 37 11.37 -49.65 -103.82
N THR A 38 10.52 -50.59 -103.42
CA THR A 38 9.30 -50.99 -104.13
C THR A 38 8.16 -51.16 -103.14
N ALA A 39 6.98 -50.63 -103.50
CA ALA A 39 5.77 -50.79 -102.71
C ALA A 39 5.30 -52.26 -102.71
N PRO A 40 4.63 -52.71 -101.62
CA PRO A 40 4.24 -54.11 -101.46
C PRO A 40 2.99 -54.54 -102.26
N ASP A 41 2.28 -53.63 -102.93
CA ASP A 41 1.05 -53.91 -103.70
C ASP A 41 1.04 -53.11 -105.02
N ARG A 42 0.21 -53.54 -105.99
CA ARG A 42 -0.12 -52.75 -107.19
C ARG A 42 -1.16 -51.71 -106.75
N GLN A 43 -0.88 -50.43 -106.95
CA GLN A 43 -1.66 -49.31 -106.39
C GLN A 43 -1.59 -49.13 -104.85
N PRO A 44 -0.39 -48.90 -104.26
CA PRO A 44 -0.30 -48.59 -102.85
C PRO A 44 -1.11 -47.34 -102.47
N LYS A 45 -1.69 -47.37 -101.27
CA LYS A 45 -2.35 -46.24 -100.61
C LYS A 45 -2.10 -46.32 -99.11
N VAL A 46 -1.45 -45.29 -98.57
CA VAL A 46 -1.09 -45.20 -97.15
C VAL A 46 -1.19 -43.77 -96.66
N VAL A 47 -1.58 -43.62 -95.39
CA VAL A 47 -1.47 -42.37 -94.64
C VAL A 47 -0.68 -42.58 -93.37
N GLY A 48 -0.07 -41.52 -92.89
CA GLY A 48 0.66 -41.48 -91.64
C GLY A 48 0.44 -40.15 -90.93
N ILE A 49 0.61 -40.17 -89.62
CA ILE A 49 0.61 -38.98 -88.79
C ILE A 49 1.70 -39.12 -87.72
N PHE A 50 2.42 -38.04 -87.44
CA PHE A 50 3.43 -37.99 -86.38
C PHE A 50 3.65 -36.56 -85.93
N CYS A 51 4.18 -36.38 -84.73
CA CYS A 51 4.53 -35.06 -84.20
C CYS A 51 5.98 -34.71 -84.58
N GLN A 52 6.21 -33.48 -85.04
CA GLN A 52 7.54 -32.93 -85.32
C GLN A 52 7.61 -31.47 -84.84
N GLY A 53 8.33 -31.24 -83.74
CA GLY A 53 8.26 -29.96 -83.03
C GLY A 53 6.82 -29.67 -82.58
N ASP A 54 6.37 -28.43 -82.79
CA ASP A 54 5.00 -28.00 -82.43
C ASP A 54 3.95 -28.30 -83.52
N ASN A 55 4.31 -29.11 -84.52
CA ASN A 55 3.43 -29.47 -85.63
C ASN A 55 3.12 -30.97 -85.66
N LEU A 56 1.86 -31.28 -85.91
CA LEU A 56 1.39 -32.58 -86.33
C LEU A 56 1.51 -32.68 -87.85
N VAL A 57 2.28 -33.65 -88.33
CA VAL A 57 2.53 -33.85 -89.77
C VAL A 57 1.71 -35.03 -90.25
N LEU A 58 0.75 -34.76 -91.14
CA LEU A 58 0.07 -35.79 -91.93
C LEU A 58 0.88 -36.04 -93.19
N VAL A 59 1.08 -37.31 -93.52
CA VAL A 59 1.72 -37.73 -94.75
C VAL A 59 0.82 -38.74 -95.46
N LYS A 60 0.58 -38.57 -96.76
CA LYS A 60 -0.10 -39.55 -97.60
C LYS A 60 0.82 -39.96 -98.73
N ALA A 61 0.83 -41.24 -99.05
CA ALA A 61 1.44 -41.74 -100.26
C ALA A 61 0.45 -42.65 -101.01
N GLU A 62 0.21 -42.38 -102.29
CA GLU A 62 -0.65 -43.22 -103.12
C GLU A 62 -0.23 -43.22 -104.59
N THR A 63 -0.63 -44.25 -105.34
CA THR A 63 -0.45 -44.27 -106.79
C THR A 63 -1.16 -43.09 -107.44
N ALA A 64 -0.42 -42.33 -108.22
CA ALA A 64 -0.93 -41.22 -109.00
C ALA A 64 -1.93 -41.72 -110.05
N VAL A 65 -3.02 -40.98 -110.19
CA VAL A 65 -4.02 -41.20 -111.24
C VAL A 65 -4.15 -39.96 -112.10
N ASP A 66 -4.40 -40.15 -113.39
CA ASP A 66 -4.69 -39.05 -114.33
C ASP A 66 -6.11 -38.48 -114.10
N ASP A 67 -6.46 -37.46 -114.88
CA ASP A 67 -7.78 -36.81 -114.86
C ASP A 67 -8.94 -37.77 -115.20
N ARG A 68 -8.64 -38.94 -115.76
CA ARG A 68 -9.59 -40.00 -116.11
C ARG A 68 -9.60 -41.15 -115.11
N GLY A 69 -8.79 -41.08 -114.05
CA GLY A 69 -8.68 -42.09 -113.00
C GLY A 69 -7.78 -43.29 -113.36
N HIS A 70 -7.02 -43.24 -114.45
CA HIS A 70 -6.05 -44.28 -114.79
C HIS A 70 -4.73 -44.07 -114.04
N SER A 71 -4.11 -45.16 -113.58
CA SER A 71 -2.81 -45.10 -112.93
C SER A 71 -1.75 -44.53 -113.87
N VAL A 72 -1.02 -43.52 -113.39
CA VAL A 72 0.12 -42.96 -114.11
C VAL A 72 1.28 -43.93 -113.98
N ILE A 73 1.81 -44.41 -115.10
CA ILE A 73 2.92 -45.37 -115.14
C ILE A 73 4.20 -44.63 -115.53
N CYS A 74 5.26 -44.77 -114.73
CA CYS A 74 6.59 -44.24 -115.03
C CYS A 74 7.61 -45.38 -115.12
N GLY A 75 8.15 -45.64 -116.32
CA GLY A 75 9.19 -46.67 -116.52
C GLY A 75 8.72 -48.11 -116.27
N GLY A 76 7.44 -48.40 -116.48
CA GLY A 76 6.85 -49.74 -116.33
C GLY A 76 6.29 -50.05 -114.93
N SER A 77 6.37 -49.11 -113.99
CA SER A 77 5.78 -49.21 -112.66
C SER A 77 4.81 -48.06 -112.38
N ASP A 78 3.84 -48.29 -111.50
CA ASP A 78 2.96 -47.24 -110.98
C ASP A 78 3.78 -46.10 -110.37
N PHE A 79 3.45 -44.87 -110.75
CA PHE A 79 4.05 -43.66 -110.16
C PHE A 79 3.38 -43.35 -108.83
N VAL A 80 4.16 -43.16 -107.77
CA VAL A 80 3.63 -42.91 -106.41
C VAL A 80 3.90 -41.47 -106.00
N GLN A 81 2.83 -40.77 -105.60
CA GLN A 81 2.88 -39.40 -105.13
C GLN A 81 2.82 -39.33 -103.61
N HIS A 82 3.38 -38.25 -103.06
CA HIS A 82 3.36 -37.97 -101.64
C HIS A 82 2.76 -36.59 -101.36
N ARG A 83 1.96 -36.48 -100.30
CA ARG A 83 1.39 -35.23 -99.82
C ARG A 83 1.67 -35.08 -98.34
N TYR A 84 2.26 -33.96 -97.95
CA TYR A 84 2.53 -33.61 -96.56
C TYR A 84 1.65 -32.43 -96.16
N VAL A 85 1.06 -32.48 -94.96
CA VAL A 85 0.24 -31.40 -94.39
C VAL A 85 0.72 -31.17 -92.96
N PHE A 86 1.09 -29.94 -92.65
CA PHE A 86 1.57 -29.52 -91.33
C PHE A 86 0.44 -28.81 -90.60
N ILE A 87 0.10 -29.28 -89.41
CA ILE A 87 -0.98 -28.75 -88.58
C ILE A 87 -0.39 -28.36 -87.23
N PRO A 88 -0.49 -27.11 -86.77
CA PRO A 88 -0.04 -26.74 -85.43
C PRO A 88 -0.79 -27.57 -84.37
N VAL A 89 -0.07 -28.14 -83.40
CA VAL A 89 -0.68 -29.02 -82.37
C VAL A 89 -1.77 -28.29 -81.57
N THR A 90 -1.67 -26.97 -81.41
CA THR A 90 -2.70 -26.13 -80.76
C THR A 90 -4.06 -26.17 -81.48
N SER A 91 -4.07 -26.46 -82.79
CA SER A 91 -5.29 -26.60 -83.59
C SER A 91 -6.06 -27.90 -83.27
N MET A 92 -5.45 -28.82 -82.50
CA MET A 92 -6.09 -30.08 -82.09
C MET A 92 -7.05 -29.92 -80.91
N SER A 93 -7.11 -28.75 -80.29
CA SER A 93 -7.97 -28.46 -79.13
C SER A 93 -9.46 -28.68 -79.43
N ALA A 94 -9.95 -28.23 -80.60
CA ALA A 94 -11.34 -28.42 -81.04
C ALA A 94 -11.71 -29.91 -81.20
N LEU A 95 -10.74 -30.74 -81.59
CA LEU A 95 -10.90 -32.18 -81.72
C LEU A 95 -10.56 -32.96 -80.44
N GLN A 96 -10.18 -32.27 -79.36
CA GLN A 96 -9.70 -32.87 -78.11
C GLN A 96 -8.62 -33.93 -78.38
N GLY A 97 -7.70 -33.64 -79.30
CA GLY A 97 -6.60 -34.54 -79.64
C GLY A 97 -6.99 -35.79 -80.45
N ARG A 98 -8.20 -35.91 -81.01
CA ARG A 98 -8.62 -37.05 -81.87
C ARG A 98 -7.92 -37.07 -83.24
N ALA A 99 -6.59 -37.20 -83.22
CA ALA A 99 -5.68 -37.20 -84.37
C ALA A 99 -6.03 -38.28 -85.42
N PHE A 100 -6.66 -39.38 -85.01
CA PHE A 100 -7.13 -40.42 -85.92
C PHE A 100 -8.21 -39.94 -86.90
N LYS A 101 -9.03 -38.94 -86.53
CA LYS A 101 -10.01 -38.35 -87.45
C LYS A 101 -9.34 -37.66 -88.63
N LEU A 102 -8.18 -37.03 -88.40
CA LEU A 102 -7.36 -36.42 -89.43
C LEU A 102 -6.74 -37.46 -90.37
N LEU A 103 -6.27 -38.59 -89.82
CA LEU A 103 -5.80 -39.72 -90.64
C LEU A 103 -6.89 -40.23 -91.58
N LEU A 104 -8.09 -40.47 -91.06
CA LEU A 104 -9.22 -40.95 -91.86
C LEU A 104 -9.66 -39.94 -92.91
N TRP A 105 -9.66 -38.65 -92.55
CA TRP A 105 -9.92 -37.57 -93.50
C TRP A 105 -8.87 -37.57 -94.61
N MET A 106 -7.57 -37.56 -94.27
CA MET A 106 -6.46 -37.55 -95.22
C MET A 106 -6.49 -38.79 -96.13
N PHE A 107 -6.86 -39.95 -95.61
CA PHE A 107 -6.97 -41.19 -96.40
C PHE A 107 -8.02 -41.08 -97.51
N LYS A 108 -9.09 -40.30 -97.29
CA LYS A 108 -10.15 -40.06 -98.28
C LYS A 108 -9.81 -38.96 -99.29
N GLN A 109 -8.94 -38.01 -98.95
CA GLN A 109 -8.58 -36.89 -99.83
C GLN A 109 -7.66 -37.35 -100.97
N PRO A 110 -7.95 -37.09 -102.26
CA PRO A 110 -7.01 -37.38 -103.34
C PRO A 110 -5.75 -36.52 -103.24
N ILE A 111 -4.61 -37.02 -103.75
CA ILE A 111 -3.45 -36.18 -104.05
C ILE A 111 -3.67 -35.53 -105.43
N PRO A 112 -3.73 -34.19 -105.53
CA PRO A 112 -3.91 -33.54 -106.83
C PRO A 112 -2.68 -33.76 -107.72
N LEU A 113 -2.92 -34.14 -108.98
CA LEU A 113 -1.88 -34.23 -110.00
C LEU A 113 -1.54 -32.82 -110.50
N LEU A 114 -0.29 -32.40 -110.32
CA LEU A 114 0.21 -31.12 -110.82
C LEU A 114 1.21 -31.37 -111.94
N THR A 115 0.94 -30.77 -113.11
CA THR A 115 1.79 -30.89 -114.31
C THR A 115 2.97 -29.91 -114.30
N GLU A 116 2.90 -28.85 -113.50
CA GLU A 116 3.93 -27.83 -113.35
C GLU A 116 4.16 -27.48 -111.87
N PHE A 117 5.33 -26.88 -111.57
CA PHE A 117 5.67 -26.48 -110.21
C PHE A 117 4.82 -25.30 -109.71
N ASN A 118 4.18 -25.44 -108.55
CA ASN A 118 3.41 -24.35 -107.92
C ASN A 118 3.94 -24.02 -106.51
N ALA A 119 4.56 -22.84 -106.34
CA ALA A 119 5.12 -22.38 -105.07
C ALA A 119 4.12 -21.68 -104.12
N ASN A 120 2.89 -21.42 -104.59
CA ASN A 120 1.89 -20.64 -103.87
C ASN A 120 0.54 -21.39 -103.83
N LEU A 121 0.54 -22.62 -103.33
CA LEU A 121 -0.71 -23.30 -103.02
C LEU A 121 -1.51 -22.51 -101.98
N GLU A 122 -2.81 -22.40 -102.19
CA GLU A 122 -3.71 -21.87 -101.17
C GLU A 122 -3.65 -22.75 -99.90
N PRO A 123 -3.78 -22.14 -98.71
CA PRO A 123 -3.88 -22.89 -97.46
C PRO A 123 -4.99 -23.96 -97.53
N LEU A 124 -4.67 -25.17 -97.11
CA LEU A 124 -5.61 -26.27 -97.13
C LEU A 124 -6.67 -26.10 -96.03
N SER A 125 -7.92 -25.87 -96.41
CA SER A 125 -9.03 -25.96 -95.46
C SER A 125 -9.26 -27.41 -95.05
N ILE A 126 -9.24 -27.68 -93.75
CA ILE A 126 -9.47 -29.00 -93.15
C ILE A 126 -10.71 -28.90 -92.27
N PRO A 127 -11.92 -29.19 -92.81
CA PRO A 127 -13.18 -28.93 -92.10
C PRO A 127 -13.26 -29.61 -90.72
N ILE A 128 -12.61 -30.76 -90.56
CA ILE A 128 -12.65 -31.51 -89.31
C ILE A 128 -11.87 -30.84 -88.17
N LEU A 129 -10.96 -29.89 -88.45
CA LEU A 129 -10.31 -29.08 -87.40
C LEU A 129 -11.25 -28.02 -86.81
N GLU A 130 -12.32 -27.68 -87.52
CA GLU A 130 -13.32 -26.70 -87.10
C GLU A 130 -14.56 -27.37 -86.47
N GLU A 131 -14.66 -28.71 -86.57
CA GLU A 131 -15.78 -29.50 -86.07
C GLU A 131 -15.69 -29.70 -84.55
N GLN A 132 -16.68 -29.21 -83.80
CA GLN A 132 -16.82 -29.51 -82.39
C GLN A 132 -17.35 -30.93 -82.19
N ILE A 133 -16.76 -31.68 -81.26
CA ILE A 133 -17.20 -33.04 -80.92
C ILE A 133 -18.61 -33.00 -80.31
N SER A 134 -19.59 -33.57 -81.00
CA SER A 134 -20.97 -33.69 -80.50
C SER A 134 -21.10 -34.85 -79.50
N ALA A 135 -22.10 -34.77 -78.62
CA ALA A 135 -22.41 -35.87 -77.68
C ALA A 135 -22.71 -37.19 -78.39
N GLU A 136 -23.39 -37.15 -79.54
CA GLU A 136 -23.67 -38.33 -80.38
C GLU A 136 -22.39 -38.99 -80.90
N THR A 137 -21.35 -38.20 -81.16
CA THR A 137 -20.04 -38.72 -81.59
C THR A 137 -19.36 -39.48 -80.45
N ILE A 138 -19.42 -38.96 -79.23
CA ILE A 138 -18.89 -39.62 -78.03
C ILE A 138 -19.63 -40.94 -77.80
N ASP A 139 -20.96 -40.98 -77.96
CA ASP A 139 -21.75 -42.21 -77.77
C ASP A 139 -21.34 -43.31 -78.78
N LYS A 140 -21.11 -42.94 -80.06
CA LYS A 140 -20.58 -43.87 -81.08
C LYS A 140 -19.17 -44.37 -80.75
N GLU A 141 -18.32 -43.52 -80.17
CA GLU A 141 -16.99 -43.90 -79.72
C GLU A 141 -17.05 -44.89 -78.55
N ILE A 142 -17.95 -44.65 -77.58
CA ILE A 142 -18.20 -45.55 -76.45
C ILE A 142 -18.64 -46.94 -76.94
N ASP A 143 -19.54 -47.01 -77.92
CA ASP A 143 -19.99 -48.28 -78.47
C ASP A 143 -18.85 -49.07 -79.14
N LYS A 144 -17.91 -48.38 -79.81
CA LYS A 144 -16.69 -49.01 -80.32
C LYS A 144 -15.83 -49.57 -79.19
N ILE A 145 -15.63 -48.81 -78.11
CA ILE A 145 -14.87 -49.26 -76.94
C ILE A 145 -15.48 -50.55 -76.38
N ARG A 146 -16.81 -50.56 -76.17
CA ARG A 146 -17.56 -51.74 -75.68
C ARG A 146 -17.39 -52.95 -76.58
N GLN A 147 -17.43 -52.77 -77.91
CA GLN A 147 -17.24 -53.86 -78.87
C GLN A 147 -15.85 -54.48 -78.78
N CYS A 148 -14.77 -53.67 -78.68
CA CYS A 148 -13.42 -54.22 -78.55
C CYS A 148 -13.12 -54.77 -77.16
N TRP A 149 -13.82 -54.30 -76.12
CA TRP A 149 -13.65 -54.78 -74.75
C TRP A 149 -14.05 -56.25 -74.58
N GLN A 150 -15.00 -56.74 -75.39
CA GLN A 150 -15.47 -58.12 -75.36
C GLN A 150 -14.43 -59.17 -75.82
N TYR A 151 -13.28 -58.72 -76.34
CA TYR A 151 -12.21 -59.60 -76.82
C TYR A 151 -11.08 -59.70 -75.77
N GLY A 152 -10.78 -60.93 -75.35
CA GLY A 152 -9.87 -61.27 -74.25
C GLY A 152 -10.58 -61.93 -73.08
N ASN A 153 -9.86 -62.10 -71.95
CA ASN A 153 -10.46 -62.51 -70.68
C ASN A 153 -10.90 -61.25 -69.91
N GLU A 154 -11.98 -61.33 -69.12
CA GLU A 154 -12.52 -60.23 -68.30
C GLU A 154 -11.45 -59.55 -67.44
N GLN A 155 -10.42 -60.29 -67.01
CA GLN A 155 -9.33 -59.77 -66.20
C GLN A 155 -8.27 -58.97 -66.98
N LYS A 156 -8.09 -59.25 -68.28
CA LYS A 156 -7.11 -58.57 -69.16
C LYS A 156 -7.69 -58.43 -70.58
N PRO A 157 -8.51 -57.40 -70.83
CA PRO A 157 -9.01 -57.09 -72.16
C PRO A 157 -7.83 -56.82 -73.13
N LEU A 158 -7.88 -57.38 -74.34
CA LEU A 158 -6.77 -57.27 -75.30
C LEU A 158 -6.44 -55.82 -75.66
N VAL A 159 -7.45 -54.96 -75.70
CA VAL A 159 -7.27 -53.54 -76.05
C VAL A 159 -6.46 -52.80 -74.98
N LEU A 160 -6.59 -53.20 -73.71
CA LEU A 160 -5.80 -52.64 -72.61
C LEU A 160 -4.37 -53.18 -72.61
N SER A 161 -4.17 -54.47 -72.92
CA SER A 161 -2.82 -55.02 -73.10
C SER A 161 -2.09 -54.35 -74.27
N ALA A 162 -2.80 -54.04 -75.36
CA ALA A 162 -2.25 -53.29 -76.48
C ALA A 162 -1.89 -51.84 -76.09
N LEU A 163 -2.73 -51.20 -75.27
CA LEU A 163 -2.44 -49.88 -74.71
C LEU A 163 -1.21 -49.90 -73.79
N ALA A 164 -1.12 -50.87 -72.88
CA ALA A 164 0.05 -51.05 -71.98
C ALA A 164 1.34 -51.21 -72.77
N ALA A 165 1.31 -52.04 -73.83
CA ALA A 165 2.47 -52.23 -74.68
C ALA A 165 2.95 -50.94 -75.36
N ILE A 166 2.02 -50.08 -75.80
CA ILE A 166 2.37 -48.77 -76.37
C ILE A 166 2.96 -47.84 -75.32
N ILE A 167 2.36 -47.78 -74.13
CA ILE A 167 2.86 -46.94 -73.03
C ILE A 167 4.27 -47.38 -72.62
N ASN A 168 4.54 -48.69 -72.61
CA ASN A 168 5.83 -49.28 -72.30
C ASN A 168 6.80 -49.32 -73.50
N GLY A 169 6.53 -48.52 -74.55
CA GLY A 169 7.49 -48.26 -75.63
C GLY A 169 7.52 -49.29 -76.77
N LYS A 170 6.61 -50.26 -76.81
CA LYS A 170 6.47 -51.18 -77.95
C LYS A 170 5.65 -50.56 -79.08
N ARG A 171 5.99 -50.94 -80.31
CA ARG A 171 5.23 -50.62 -81.52
C ARG A 171 4.16 -51.69 -81.74
N LEU A 172 2.97 -51.27 -82.11
CA LEU A 172 1.82 -52.16 -82.31
C LEU A 172 1.49 -52.30 -83.80
N LEU A 173 1.46 -53.54 -84.30
CA LEU A 173 0.98 -53.90 -85.63
C LEU A 173 -0.45 -54.44 -85.56
N LEU A 174 -1.34 -53.88 -86.36
CA LEU A 174 -2.73 -54.30 -86.58
C LEU A 174 -2.90 -54.71 -88.05
N THR A 175 -3.23 -55.96 -88.31
CA THR A 175 -3.47 -56.49 -89.67
C THR A 175 -4.95 -56.50 -90.01
N ASN A 176 -5.29 -56.40 -91.30
CA ASN A 176 -6.66 -56.51 -91.81
C ASN A 176 -7.17 -57.96 -91.87
N GLU A 177 -7.12 -58.64 -90.73
CA GLU A 177 -7.75 -59.96 -90.52
C GLU A 177 -9.28 -59.83 -90.46
N GLN A 178 -10.01 -60.85 -90.93
CA GLN A 178 -11.48 -60.91 -90.96
C GLN A 178 -12.08 -61.13 -89.55
N THR A 179 -11.83 -60.19 -88.65
CA THR A 179 -12.57 -60.04 -87.39
C THR A 179 -13.72 -59.08 -87.65
N GLY A 180 -14.92 -59.33 -87.14
CA GLY A 180 -16.10 -58.48 -87.37
C GLY A 180 -15.93 -56.99 -87.01
N ILE A 181 -14.85 -56.63 -86.30
CA ILE A 181 -14.43 -55.26 -86.01
C ILE A 181 -13.24 -54.87 -86.91
N PRO A 182 -13.28 -53.73 -87.63
CA PRO A 182 -12.15 -53.23 -88.41
C PRO A 182 -10.93 -52.87 -87.54
N PRO A 183 -9.69 -53.05 -88.01
CA PRO A 183 -8.48 -52.72 -87.24
C PRO A 183 -8.37 -51.22 -86.92
N GLN A 184 -9.04 -50.36 -87.68
CA GLN A 184 -9.12 -48.92 -87.42
C GLN A 184 -9.85 -48.64 -86.11
N ASN A 185 -10.92 -49.37 -85.78
CA ASN A 185 -11.63 -49.18 -84.51
C ASN A 185 -10.71 -49.46 -83.32
N TRP A 186 -9.85 -50.49 -83.41
CA TRP A 186 -8.87 -50.81 -82.37
C TRP A 186 -7.86 -49.68 -82.16
N MET A 187 -7.33 -49.11 -83.25
CA MET A 187 -6.48 -47.93 -83.19
C MET A 187 -7.18 -46.75 -82.53
N GLU A 188 -8.41 -46.44 -82.95
CA GLU A 188 -9.19 -45.33 -82.39
C GLU A 188 -9.36 -45.47 -80.88
N ILE A 189 -9.74 -46.67 -80.41
CA ILE A 189 -9.98 -46.93 -78.98
C ILE A 189 -8.70 -46.80 -78.16
N ILE A 190 -7.60 -47.37 -78.64
CA ILE A 190 -6.30 -47.26 -77.97
C ILE A 190 -5.91 -45.79 -77.78
N LEU A 191 -6.15 -44.95 -78.80
CA LEU A 191 -5.89 -43.51 -78.70
C LEU A 191 -6.90 -42.80 -77.80
N LEU A 192 -8.18 -43.17 -77.83
CA LEU A 192 -9.22 -42.54 -77.00
C LEU A 192 -8.99 -42.77 -75.49
N LEU A 193 -8.40 -43.91 -75.12
CA LEU A 193 -8.03 -44.24 -73.74
C LEU A 193 -6.77 -43.53 -73.25
N LEU A 194 -6.17 -42.64 -74.06
CA LEU A 194 -5.11 -41.74 -73.66
C LEU A 194 -5.65 -40.31 -73.45
N PRO A 195 -5.03 -39.51 -72.56
CA PRO A 195 -5.35 -38.08 -72.42
C PRO A 195 -5.21 -37.31 -73.73
N ALA A 196 -6.04 -36.30 -73.95
CA ALA A 196 -6.07 -35.51 -75.17
C ALA A 196 -4.70 -34.92 -75.57
N SER A 197 -3.87 -34.52 -74.59
CA SER A 197 -2.52 -34.01 -74.85
C SER A 197 -1.52 -35.06 -75.36
N ILE A 198 -1.78 -36.35 -75.13
CA ILE A 198 -0.92 -37.46 -75.55
C ILE A 198 -1.30 -38.00 -76.93
N ARG A 199 -2.59 -38.02 -77.28
CA ARG A 199 -3.09 -38.61 -78.53
C ARG A 199 -2.34 -38.13 -79.79
N PRO A 200 -2.03 -36.82 -79.98
CA PRO A 200 -1.28 -36.35 -81.15
C PRO A 200 0.21 -36.74 -81.14
N LYS A 201 0.76 -37.10 -79.97
CA LYS A 201 2.16 -37.52 -79.81
C LYS A 201 2.37 -38.97 -80.25
N ILE A 202 1.29 -39.75 -80.41
CA ILE A 202 1.36 -41.13 -80.93
C ILE A 202 1.45 -41.09 -82.44
N SER A 203 2.57 -41.57 -82.99
CA SER A 203 2.75 -41.70 -84.42
C SER A 203 2.00 -42.93 -84.95
N VAL A 204 1.29 -42.76 -86.06
CA VAL A 204 0.44 -43.79 -86.63
C VAL A 204 0.63 -43.89 -88.14
N ALA A 205 0.63 -45.10 -88.69
CA ALA A 205 0.60 -45.36 -90.14
C ALA A 205 -0.54 -46.33 -90.49
N VAL A 206 -1.31 -46.03 -91.54
CA VAL A 206 -2.50 -46.80 -91.95
C VAL A 206 -2.49 -47.00 -93.47
N GLY A 207 -2.52 -48.25 -93.94
CA GLY A 207 -2.69 -48.59 -95.36
C GLY A 207 -1.78 -49.72 -95.85
N THR A 208 -1.42 -49.68 -97.13
CA THR A 208 -0.50 -50.65 -97.75
C THR A 208 0.95 -50.25 -97.45
N LEU A 209 1.60 -50.96 -96.54
CA LEU A 209 2.92 -50.56 -96.02
C LEU A 209 3.82 -51.78 -95.71
N ASP A 210 5.08 -51.49 -95.44
CA ASP A 210 6.07 -52.43 -94.89
C ASP A 210 6.43 -51.99 -93.46
N GLU A 211 6.05 -52.82 -92.48
CA GLU A 211 6.23 -52.54 -91.05
C GLU A 211 7.70 -52.36 -90.64
N GLN A 212 8.63 -52.98 -91.38
CA GLN A 212 10.07 -52.85 -91.14
C GLN A 212 10.60 -51.49 -91.59
N GLN A 213 9.94 -50.85 -92.56
CA GLN A 213 10.34 -49.57 -93.15
C GLN A 213 9.64 -48.38 -92.48
N CYS A 214 8.73 -48.64 -91.53
CA CYS A 214 8.00 -47.62 -90.77
C CYS A 214 8.46 -47.51 -89.29
N PRO A 215 9.77 -47.47 -88.94
CA PRO A 215 10.23 -47.51 -87.55
C PRO A 215 9.75 -46.30 -86.71
N TRP A 216 9.37 -45.21 -87.39
CA TRP A 216 8.86 -43.98 -86.80
C TRP A 216 7.42 -44.12 -86.27
N ALA A 217 6.64 -45.09 -86.77
CA ALA A 217 5.23 -45.27 -86.38
C ALA A 217 5.12 -46.20 -85.17
N THR A 218 4.52 -45.68 -84.09
CA THR A 218 4.19 -46.44 -82.89
C THR A 218 3.03 -47.39 -83.15
N LEU A 219 2.00 -46.95 -83.87
CA LEU A 219 0.86 -47.79 -84.25
C LEU A 219 0.80 -47.96 -85.77
N VAL A 220 0.77 -49.20 -86.24
CA VAL A 220 0.78 -49.54 -87.66
C VAL A 220 -0.45 -50.36 -88.00
N VAL A 221 -1.32 -49.86 -88.88
CA VAL A 221 -2.49 -50.57 -89.41
C VAL A 221 -2.22 -50.97 -90.86
N LYS A 222 -2.03 -52.27 -91.08
CA LYS A 222 -1.62 -52.84 -92.35
C LYS A 222 -2.82 -53.44 -93.10
N THR A 223 -3.02 -53.02 -94.35
CA THR A 223 -4.13 -53.52 -95.20
C THR A 223 -3.71 -54.62 -96.18
N ASN A 224 -2.42 -54.73 -96.52
CA ASN A 224 -1.89 -55.78 -97.38
C ASN A 224 -1.61 -57.09 -96.61
N GLN A 225 -1.86 -58.23 -97.25
CA GLN A 225 -1.87 -59.56 -96.62
C GLN A 225 -0.49 -60.17 -96.29
N HIS A 226 0.61 -59.48 -96.63
CA HIS A 226 1.96 -60.01 -96.43
C HIS A 226 2.53 -59.59 -95.07
N SER A 227 2.70 -60.48 -94.09
CA SER A 227 3.58 -60.23 -92.95
C SER A 227 5.03 -60.58 -93.32
N SER A 228 6.00 -59.76 -92.90
CA SER A 228 7.40 -60.14 -92.97
C SER A 228 7.66 -61.40 -92.13
N ARG A 229 8.63 -62.25 -92.51
CA ARG A 229 8.91 -63.52 -91.81
C ARG A 229 9.40 -63.33 -90.36
N SER A 230 9.78 -62.11 -89.97
CA SER A 230 10.23 -61.76 -88.63
C SER A 230 9.83 -60.31 -88.30
N LEU A 231 9.09 -60.12 -87.20
CA LEU A 231 8.76 -58.80 -86.66
C LEU A 231 10.02 -58.13 -86.05
N PRO A 232 10.15 -56.79 -86.12
CA PRO A 232 11.18 -56.06 -85.39
C PRO A 232 11.14 -56.31 -83.87
N GLU A 233 12.29 -56.24 -83.18
CA GLU A 233 12.41 -56.51 -81.73
C GLU A 233 11.52 -55.63 -80.85
N ASN A 234 11.27 -54.39 -81.28
CA ASN A 234 10.39 -53.44 -80.58
C ASN A 234 8.94 -53.47 -81.07
N MET A 235 8.54 -54.44 -81.91
CA MET A 235 7.21 -54.50 -82.50
C MET A 235 6.46 -55.77 -82.09
N ILE A 236 5.18 -55.61 -81.79
CA ILE A 236 4.26 -56.70 -81.49
C ILE A 236 3.06 -56.66 -82.44
N LEU A 237 2.65 -57.83 -82.91
CA LEU A 237 1.43 -58.02 -83.69
C LEU A 237 0.29 -58.40 -82.73
N LEU A 238 -0.78 -57.61 -82.75
CA LEU A 238 -2.05 -58.01 -82.14
C LEU A 238 -2.79 -58.90 -83.14
N ASN A 239 -2.72 -60.22 -82.92
CA ASN A 239 -3.49 -61.19 -83.68
C ASN A 239 -4.92 -61.20 -83.13
N ARG A 240 -5.84 -60.59 -83.88
CA ARG A 240 -7.22 -60.35 -83.44
C ARG A 240 -8.10 -61.59 -83.60
N VAL A 241 -7.72 -62.51 -84.49
CA VAL A 241 -8.41 -63.80 -84.68
C VAL A 241 -8.15 -64.73 -83.50
N ASN A 242 -6.88 -64.89 -83.13
CA ASN A 242 -6.45 -65.80 -82.07
C ASN A 242 -6.39 -65.13 -80.70
N GLN A 243 -6.69 -63.83 -80.61
CA GLN A 243 -6.67 -63.07 -79.36
C GLN A 243 -5.33 -63.15 -78.63
N THR A 244 -4.23 -63.03 -79.37
CA THR A 244 -2.85 -63.18 -78.86
C THR A 244 -1.92 -62.10 -79.38
N PHE A 245 -0.82 -61.87 -78.67
CA PHE A 245 0.28 -61.03 -79.15
C PHE A 245 1.41 -61.90 -79.70
N GLN A 246 1.94 -61.53 -80.86
CA GLN A 246 3.10 -62.19 -81.47
C GLN A 246 4.27 -61.20 -81.57
N GLY A 247 5.48 -61.62 -81.24
CA GLY A 247 6.67 -60.76 -81.20
C GLY A 247 7.49 -60.98 -79.94
N GLN A 248 8.50 -60.14 -79.71
CA GLN A 248 9.30 -60.16 -78.47
C GLN A 248 8.63 -59.30 -77.39
N ALA A 249 7.79 -59.94 -76.58
CA ALA A 249 7.15 -59.35 -75.41
C ALA A 249 7.37 -60.22 -74.17
N ASP A 250 7.61 -59.58 -73.04
CA ASP A 250 7.66 -60.18 -71.71
C ASP A 250 6.44 -59.72 -70.88
N GLU A 251 6.34 -60.14 -69.62
CA GLU A 251 5.23 -59.73 -68.75
C GLU A 251 5.20 -58.22 -68.52
N SER A 252 6.39 -57.60 -68.36
CA SER A 252 6.52 -56.14 -68.15
C SER A 252 5.97 -55.33 -69.33
N THR A 253 5.97 -55.89 -70.54
CA THR A 253 5.37 -55.26 -71.73
C THR A 253 3.88 -54.96 -71.54
N PHE A 254 3.15 -55.75 -70.75
CA PHE A 254 1.69 -55.65 -70.61
C PHE A 254 1.25 -55.13 -69.24
N GLU A 255 2.18 -54.75 -68.38
CA GLU A 255 1.91 -54.25 -67.02
C GLU A 255 2.13 -52.74 -66.95
N ASN A 256 1.08 -52.01 -66.57
CA ASN A 256 1.15 -50.56 -66.40
C ASN A 256 0.05 -50.07 -65.45
N SER A 257 0.42 -49.29 -64.44
CA SER A 257 -0.49 -48.83 -63.38
C SER A 257 -1.59 -47.88 -63.89
N TYR A 258 -1.33 -47.09 -64.94
CA TYR A 258 -2.38 -46.30 -65.59
C TYR A 258 -3.42 -47.20 -66.26
N VAL A 259 -2.96 -48.26 -66.93
CA VAL A 259 -3.86 -49.22 -67.58
C VAL A 259 -4.66 -50.02 -66.55
N ASP A 260 -4.03 -50.40 -65.43
CA ASP A 260 -4.72 -51.02 -64.31
C ASP A 260 -5.78 -50.09 -63.72
N TYR A 261 -5.48 -48.79 -63.60
CA TYR A 261 -6.47 -47.80 -63.18
C TYR A 261 -7.63 -47.70 -64.17
N ILE A 262 -7.38 -47.59 -65.48
CA ILE A 262 -8.43 -47.53 -66.50
C ILE A 262 -9.28 -48.80 -66.48
N ARG A 263 -8.66 -49.98 -66.31
CA ARG A 263 -9.38 -51.25 -66.12
C ARG A 263 -10.30 -51.16 -64.92
N ASP A 264 -9.76 -50.84 -63.75
CA ASP A 264 -10.50 -50.84 -62.50
C ASP A 264 -11.63 -49.79 -62.52
N HIS A 265 -11.38 -48.64 -63.14
CA HIS A 265 -12.36 -47.58 -63.36
C HIS A 265 -13.54 -48.05 -64.22
N ILE A 266 -13.26 -48.80 -65.30
CA ILE A 266 -14.30 -49.32 -66.21
C ILE A 266 -15.04 -50.51 -65.58
N THR A 267 -14.36 -51.41 -64.85
CA THR A 267 -14.98 -52.62 -64.28
C THR A 267 -15.78 -52.37 -63.01
N THR A 268 -15.36 -51.41 -62.16
CA THR A 268 -16.02 -51.12 -60.88
C THR A 268 -17.24 -50.21 -61.06
N ALA A 269 -17.33 -49.54 -62.20
CA ALA A 269 -18.43 -48.66 -62.52
C ALA A 269 -19.65 -49.44 -63.05
N THR A 270 -20.63 -49.66 -62.20
CA THR A 270 -21.91 -50.29 -62.57
C THR A 270 -22.81 -49.40 -63.42
N ALA A 271 -22.48 -48.11 -63.57
CA ALA A 271 -23.29 -47.13 -64.28
C ALA A 271 -22.95 -47.07 -65.79
N PRO A 272 -23.94 -47.09 -66.71
CA PRO A 272 -23.73 -47.02 -68.16
C PRO A 272 -22.95 -45.78 -68.63
N ASP A 273 -23.00 -44.70 -67.86
CA ASP A 273 -22.43 -43.38 -68.19
C ASP A 273 -21.00 -43.16 -67.68
N THR A 274 -20.42 -44.08 -66.91
CA THR A 274 -19.06 -43.85 -66.37
C THR A 274 -17.99 -43.86 -67.44
N LEU A 275 -18.10 -44.72 -68.46
CA LEU A 275 -17.19 -44.69 -69.61
C LEU A 275 -17.31 -43.36 -70.38
N LYS A 276 -18.51 -42.77 -70.45
CA LYS A 276 -18.72 -41.43 -71.04
C LYS A 276 -17.99 -40.36 -70.25
N ARG A 277 -18.14 -40.36 -68.92
CA ARG A 277 -17.44 -39.42 -68.03
C ARG A 277 -15.92 -39.61 -68.09
N LEU A 278 -15.43 -40.85 -68.16
CA LEU A 278 -14.01 -41.14 -68.28
C LEU A 278 -13.41 -40.54 -69.56
N ILE A 279 -14.05 -40.78 -70.71
CA ILE A 279 -13.60 -40.20 -71.98
C ILE A 279 -13.65 -38.68 -71.94
N GLN A 280 -14.69 -38.09 -71.36
CA GLN A 280 -14.78 -36.64 -71.18
C GLN A 280 -13.66 -36.09 -70.27
N GLN A 281 -13.31 -36.77 -69.19
CA GLN A 281 -12.19 -36.36 -68.34
C GLN A 281 -10.84 -36.49 -69.05
N LEU A 282 -10.62 -37.58 -69.80
CA LEU A 282 -9.44 -37.71 -70.66
C LEU A 282 -9.36 -36.61 -71.73
N ASP A 283 -10.51 -36.14 -72.23
CA ASP A 283 -10.61 -35.02 -73.17
C ASP A 283 -10.23 -33.67 -72.52
N THR A 284 -10.45 -33.50 -71.21
CA THR A 284 -10.08 -32.27 -70.48
C THR A 284 -8.61 -32.20 -70.07
N ILE A 285 -7.90 -33.34 -70.04
CA ILE A 285 -6.48 -33.39 -69.68
C ILE A 285 -5.65 -32.98 -70.89
N ALA A 286 -5.36 -31.67 -70.97
CA ALA A 286 -4.67 -31.02 -72.07
C ALA A 286 -3.28 -30.48 -71.69
N ASP A 287 -2.72 -30.88 -70.55
CA ASP A 287 -1.42 -30.35 -70.11
C ASP A 287 -0.29 -30.83 -71.03
N ASN A 288 0.57 -29.90 -71.45
CA ASN A 288 1.62 -30.15 -72.44
C ASN A 288 2.81 -30.95 -71.88
N ASP A 289 3.01 -30.90 -70.56
CA ASP A 289 4.07 -31.56 -69.79
C ASP A 289 3.82 -33.06 -69.57
N ILE A 290 2.61 -33.56 -69.84
CA ILE A 290 2.31 -34.98 -69.75
C ILE A 290 3.04 -35.73 -70.86
N THR A 291 3.71 -36.81 -70.45
CA THR A 291 4.42 -37.79 -71.29
C THR A 291 3.77 -39.16 -71.17
N LEU A 292 4.09 -40.09 -72.06
CA LEU A 292 3.60 -41.47 -71.94
C LEU A 292 4.02 -42.14 -70.63
N GLU A 293 5.25 -41.87 -70.18
CA GLU A 293 5.82 -42.45 -68.95
C GLU A 293 5.18 -41.89 -67.67
N SER A 294 4.62 -40.68 -67.72
CA SER A 294 4.00 -40.01 -66.56
C SER A 294 2.50 -40.24 -66.43
N LEU A 295 1.89 -41.08 -67.27
CA LEU A 295 0.44 -41.32 -67.23
C LEU A 295 -0.08 -41.85 -65.89
N ALA A 296 0.78 -42.54 -65.13
CA ALA A 296 0.47 -43.04 -63.80
C ALA A 296 0.67 -42.00 -62.67
N ASP A 297 1.04 -40.75 -62.99
CA ASP A 297 1.24 -39.69 -62.00
C ASP A 297 -0.08 -39.45 -61.22
N PRO A 298 -0.03 -39.38 -59.88
CA PRO A 298 -1.18 -39.07 -59.03
C PRO A 298 -2.03 -37.87 -59.50
N LYS A 299 -1.43 -36.85 -60.14
CA LYS A 299 -2.16 -35.69 -60.69
C LYS A 299 -3.17 -36.08 -61.76
N ILE A 300 -2.81 -37.04 -62.62
CA ILE A 300 -3.66 -37.56 -63.69
C ILE A 300 -4.71 -38.46 -63.05
N ILE A 301 -4.30 -39.35 -62.15
CA ILE A 301 -5.20 -40.28 -61.46
C ILE A 301 -6.30 -39.55 -60.68
N VAL A 302 -5.97 -38.49 -59.92
CA VAL A 302 -6.96 -37.67 -59.17
C VAL A 302 -8.05 -37.10 -60.08
N ARG A 303 -7.67 -36.57 -61.25
CA ARG A 303 -8.62 -36.02 -62.22
C ARG A 303 -9.54 -37.10 -62.79
N LEU A 304 -8.99 -38.28 -63.05
CA LEU A 304 -9.78 -39.41 -63.53
C LEU A 304 -10.73 -39.96 -62.46
N ILE A 305 -10.38 -39.91 -61.17
CA ILE A 305 -11.25 -40.39 -60.09
C ILE A 305 -12.59 -39.62 -60.09
N ARG A 306 -12.60 -38.33 -60.48
CA ARG A 306 -13.84 -37.54 -60.59
C ARG A 306 -14.84 -38.09 -61.61
N ALA A 307 -14.41 -38.89 -62.59
CA ALA A 307 -15.33 -39.54 -63.51
C ALA A 307 -16.15 -40.67 -62.86
N LEU A 308 -15.73 -41.17 -61.69
CA LEU A 308 -16.47 -42.18 -60.93
C LEU A 308 -17.70 -41.59 -60.22
N PRO A 309 -18.73 -42.40 -59.93
CA PRO A 309 -19.76 -42.03 -58.96
C PRO A 309 -19.17 -41.69 -57.58
N GLU A 310 -19.71 -40.69 -56.90
CA GLU A 310 -19.22 -40.20 -55.58
C GLU A 310 -19.00 -41.32 -54.56
N GLU A 311 -19.89 -42.33 -54.54
CA GLU A 311 -19.83 -43.51 -53.66
C GLU A 311 -18.56 -44.35 -53.85
N LYS A 312 -17.97 -44.32 -55.06
CA LYS A 312 -16.77 -45.08 -55.43
C LYS A 312 -15.50 -44.24 -55.42
N GLN A 313 -15.62 -42.91 -55.39
CA GLN A 313 -14.46 -42.02 -55.40
C GLN A 313 -13.57 -42.24 -54.19
N ASN A 314 -14.12 -42.34 -52.98
CA ASN A 314 -13.33 -42.58 -51.76
C ASN A 314 -12.56 -43.90 -51.80
N GLU A 315 -13.18 -44.98 -52.28
CA GLU A 315 -12.52 -46.29 -52.42
C GLU A 315 -11.26 -46.19 -53.32
N PHE A 316 -11.37 -45.46 -54.43
CA PHE A 316 -10.26 -45.25 -55.36
C PHE A 316 -9.24 -44.24 -54.84
N LEU A 317 -9.67 -43.16 -54.17
CA LEU A 317 -8.77 -42.21 -53.51
C LEU A 317 -7.90 -42.95 -52.48
N THR A 318 -8.50 -43.82 -51.66
CA THR A 318 -7.75 -44.67 -50.73
C THR A 318 -6.79 -45.58 -51.49
N LYS A 319 -7.29 -46.41 -52.42
CA LYS A 319 -6.46 -47.41 -53.10
C LYS A 319 -5.25 -46.85 -53.84
N TYR A 320 -5.37 -45.69 -54.48
CA TYR A 320 -4.32 -45.14 -55.33
C TYR A 320 -3.52 -43.99 -54.69
N LEU A 321 -4.03 -43.34 -53.64
CA LEU A 321 -3.43 -42.12 -53.10
C LEU A 321 -3.09 -42.19 -51.60
N SER A 322 -3.60 -43.16 -50.81
CA SER A 322 -3.36 -43.19 -49.35
C SER A 322 -1.89 -43.42 -48.95
N GLU A 323 -1.07 -43.93 -49.85
CA GLU A 323 0.34 -44.24 -49.62
C GLU A 323 1.29 -43.11 -50.07
N LEU A 324 0.74 -41.97 -50.52
CA LEU A 324 1.55 -40.85 -50.99
C LEU A 324 2.23 -40.11 -49.84
N SER A 325 3.43 -39.59 -50.12
CA SER A 325 4.16 -38.73 -49.20
C SER A 325 3.51 -37.35 -49.08
N ILE A 326 3.80 -36.65 -47.99
CA ILE A 326 3.24 -35.31 -47.73
C ILE A 326 3.61 -34.27 -48.79
N ASP A 327 4.79 -34.40 -49.42
CA ASP A 327 5.24 -33.50 -50.48
C ASP A 327 4.40 -33.64 -51.75
N ILE A 328 3.93 -34.86 -52.04
CA ILE A 328 3.03 -35.13 -53.17
C ILE A 328 1.63 -34.59 -52.86
N TRP A 329 1.17 -34.77 -51.61
CA TRP A 329 -0.11 -34.21 -51.16
C TRP A 329 -0.18 -32.68 -51.27
N ASP A 330 0.91 -31.95 -50.99
CA ASP A 330 0.95 -30.48 -51.18
C ASP A 330 0.59 -30.08 -52.62
N VAL A 331 1.16 -30.78 -53.61
CA VAL A 331 0.90 -30.54 -55.03
C VAL A 331 -0.53 -30.95 -55.40
N LEU A 332 -1.03 -32.07 -54.85
CA LEU A 332 -2.38 -32.54 -55.12
C LEU A 332 -3.45 -31.63 -54.52
N ILE A 333 -3.25 -31.08 -53.32
CA ILE A 333 -4.20 -30.13 -52.71
C ILE A 333 -4.33 -28.90 -53.60
N GLN A 334 -3.23 -28.35 -54.10
CA GLN A 334 -3.32 -27.19 -54.99
C GLN A 334 -4.12 -27.49 -56.25
N LEU A 335 -4.01 -28.71 -56.77
CA LEU A 335 -4.79 -29.19 -57.91
C LEU A 335 -6.28 -29.33 -57.55
N ILE A 336 -6.57 -30.03 -56.45
CA ILE A 336 -7.93 -30.30 -55.94
C ILE A 336 -8.66 -28.99 -55.59
N SER A 337 -7.98 -28.04 -54.95
CA SER A 337 -8.51 -26.73 -54.56
C SER A 337 -8.78 -25.82 -55.74
N LYS A 338 -7.94 -25.84 -56.79
CA LYS A 338 -8.17 -25.06 -58.01
C LYS A 338 -9.37 -25.58 -58.82
N GLU A 339 -9.64 -26.88 -58.72
CA GLU A 339 -10.63 -27.56 -59.55
C GLU A 339 -11.98 -27.82 -58.85
N ASP A 340 -12.21 -27.24 -57.66
CA ASP A 340 -13.45 -27.36 -56.85
C ASP A 340 -13.89 -28.81 -56.60
N TYR A 341 -12.93 -29.67 -56.22
CA TYR A 341 -13.19 -31.07 -55.92
C TYR A 341 -13.33 -31.31 -54.40
N GLN A 342 -14.50 -30.96 -53.85
CA GLN A 342 -14.76 -31.00 -52.41
C GLN A 342 -14.49 -32.36 -51.75
N GLN A 343 -14.92 -33.47 -52.37
CA GLN A 343 -14.73 -34.81 -51.80
C GLN A 343 -13.25 -35.21 -51.77
N GLY A 344 -12.49 -34.89 -52.83
CA GLY A 344 -11.04 -35.06 -52.84
C GLY A 344 -10.32 -34.16 -51.84
N PHE A 345 -10.83 -32.95 -51.61
CA PHE A 345 -10.27 -32.02 -50.63
C PHE A 345 -10.46 -32.54 -49.21
N VAL A 346 -11.66 -33.02 -48.86
CA VAL A 346 -11.94 -33.65 -47.57
C VAL A 346 -11.04 -34.88 -47.36
N PHE A 347 -10.90 -35.74 -48.38
CA PHE A 347 -10.00 -36.89 -48.31
C PHE A 347 -8.53 -36.48 -48.10
N ALA A 348 -8.05 -35.48 -48.85
CA ALA A 348 -6.69 -34.96 -48.69
C ALA A 348 -6.45 -34.41 -47.27
N CYS A 349 -7.43 -33.67 -46.72
CA CYS A 349 -7.37 -33.19 -45.35
C CYS A 349 -7.34 -34.34 -44.33
N GLN A 350 -8.13 -35.40 -44.54
CA GLN A 350 -8.12 -36.59 -43.68
C GLN A 350 -6.76 -37.29 -43.69
N GLU A 351 -6.17 -37.51 -44.86
CA GLU A 351 -4.86 -38.14 -44.97
C GLU A 351 -3.75 -37.26 -44.37
N ILE A 352 -3.83 -35.94 -44.50
CA ILE A 352 -2.88 -35.02 -43.86
C ILE A 352 -3.00 -35.10 -42.33
N VAL A 353 -4.21 -35.08 -41.78
CA VAL A 353 -4.43 -35.24 -40.33
C VAL A 353 -3.87 -36.58 -39.84
N ARG A 354 -4.07 -37.67 -40.61
CA ARG A 354 -3.49 -38.99 -40.30
C ARG A 354 -1.96 -39.00 -40.34
N LEU A 355 -1.35 -38.26 -41.26
CA LEU A 355 0.10 -38.23 -41.48
C LEU A 355 0.85 -37.27 -40.53
N ILE A 356 0.19 -36.23 -40.01
CA ILE A 356 0.79 -35.21 -39.14
C ILE A 356 1.46 -35.77 -37.87
N PRO A 357 0.85 -36.72 -37.11
CA PRO A 357 1.48 -37.29 -35.92
C PRO A 357 2.83 -37.98 -36.18
N ALA A 358 3.09 -38.41 -37.42
CA ALA A 358 4.36 -39.03 -37.81
C ALA A 358 5.47 -38.01 -38.13
N LEU A 359 5.15 -36.70 -38.19
CA LEU A 359 6.12 -35.64 -38.43
C LEU A 359 6.86 -35.25 -37.13
N PRO A 360 8.09 -34.72 -37.21
CA PRO A 360 8.74 -34.04 -36.09
C PRO A 360 7.88 -32.87 -35.59
N GLU A 361 7.79 -32.67 -34.27
CA GLU A 361 6.92 -31.67 -33.62
C GLU A 361 7.03 -30.26 -34.23
N GLN A 362 8.26 -29.84 -34.59
CA GLN A 362 8.53 -28.55 -35.26
C GLN A 362 7.88 -28.39 -36.64
N LYS A 363 7.64 -29.50 -37.36
CA LYS A 363 6.99 -29.51 -38.68
C LYS A 363 5.49 -29.76 -38.61
N GLN A 364 4.98 -30.25 -37.47
CA GLN A 364 3.55 -30.46 -37.26
C GLN A 364 2.79 -29.13 -37.29
N ASP A 365 3.27 -28.14 -36.52
CA ASP A 365 2.67 -26.81 -36.46
C ASP A 365 2.78 -26.05 -37.79
N GLU A 366 3.89 -26.19 -38.51
CA GLU A 366 4.08 -25.61 -39.84
C GLU A 366 3.09 -26.19 -40.86
N CYS A 367 2.90 -27.52 -40.86
CA CYS A 367 1.92 -28.18 -41.73
C CYS A 367 0.48 -27.78 -41.38
N LEU A 368 0.11 -27.83 -40.10
CA LEU A 368 -1.21 -27.41 -39.63
C LEU A 368 -1.51 -25.96 -40.01
N THR A 369 -0.54 -25.06 -39.84
CA THR A 369 -0.69 -23.66 -40.22
C THR A 369 -0.82 -23.50 -41.73
N LYS A 370 0.09 -24.11 -42.52
CA LYS A 370 0.10 -23.98 -43.98
C LYS A 370 -1.18 -24.47 -44.64
N TYR A 371 -1.75 -25.59 -44.16
CA TYR A 371 -2.90 -26.22 -44.80
C TYR A 371 -4.26 -25.84 -44.19
N LEU A 372 -4.30 -25.43 -42.91
CA LEU A 372 -5.57 -25.11 -42.22
C LEU A 372 -5.84 -23.61 -42.10
N SER A 373 -4.83 -22.74 -42.25
CA SER A 373 -5.05 -21.28 -42.25
C SER A 373 -5.65 -20.83 -43.58
N GLY A 374 -6.98 -20.72 -43.63
CA GLY A 374 -7.73 -20.34 -44.84
C GLY A 374 -9.03 -21.11 -45.04
N LEU A 375 -9.30 -22.10 -44.20
CA LEU A 375 -10.53 -22.89 -44.27
C LEU A 375 -11.76 -22.10 -43.80
N THR A 376 -12.90 -22.32 -44.45
CA THR A 376 -14.20 -21.80 -44.04
C THR A 376 -14.70 -22.51 -42.77
N LEU A 377 -15.59 -21.88 -42.00
CA LEU A 377 -16.13 -22.47 -40.77
C LEU A 377 -16.83 -23.83 -40.99
N ASP A 378 -17.48 -24.01 -42.14
CA ASP A 378 -18.17 -25.27 -42.48
C ASP A 378 -17.18 -26.44 -42.60
N ILE A 379 -15.95 -26.16 -43.07
CA ILE A 379 -14.88 -27.16 -43.17
C ILE A 379 -14.23 -27.39 -41.80
N TRP A 380 -14.14 -26.36 -40.96
CA TRP A 380 -13.71 -26.51 -39.56
C TRP A 380 -14.66 -27.39 -38.75
N ASP A 381 -15.97 -27.35 -38.99
CA ASP A 381 -16.93 -28.22 -38.31
C ASP A 381 -16.66 -29.71 -38.58
N VAL A 382 -16.30 -30.05 -39.82
CA VAL A 382 -15.91 -31.42 -40.21
C VAL A 382 -14.56 -31.80 -39.61
N LEU A 383 -13.57 -30.89 -39.63
CA LEU A 383 -12.24 -31.12 -39.07
C LEU A 383 -12.24 -31.26 -37.56
N ILE A 384 -12.99 -30.46 -36.82
CA ILE A 384 -13.09 -30.56 -35.36
C ILE A 384 -13.71 -31.89 -34.97
N GLN A 385 -14.73 -32.37 -35.68
CA GLN A 385 -15.29 -33.70 -35.44
C GLN A 385 -14.28 -34.82 -35.68
N LEU A 386 -13.42 -34.69 -36.70
CA LEU A 386 -12.38 -35.66 -37.01
C LEU A 386 -11.24 -35.63 -35.98
N ILE A 387 -10.73 -34.44 -35.63
CA ILE A 387 -9.70 -34.24 -34.61
C ILE A 387 -10.18 -34.72 -33.23
N SER A 388 -11.48 -34.54 -32.92
CA SER A 388 -12.08 -35.02 -31.67
C SER A 388 -12.25 -36.53 -31.61
N LYS A 389 -12.33 -37.23 -32.76
CA LYS A 389 -12.43 -38.69 -32.82
C LYS A 389 -11.09 -39.40 -32.67
N GLU A 390 -9.98 -38.76 -33.05
CA GLU A 390 -8.64 -39.35 -33.02
C GLU A 390 -7.83 -39.07 -31.74
N ASP A 391 -8.44 -38.47 -30.71
CA ASP A 391 -7.83 -38.18 -29.40
C ASP A 391 -6.53 -37.33 -29.47
N TYR A 392 -6.37 -36.56 -30.55
CA TYR A 392 -5.20 -35.75 -30.81
C TYR A 392 -5.29 -34.40 -30.08
N GLN A 393 -4.87 -34.39 -28.80
CA GLN A 393 -5.00 -33.20 -27.94
C GLN A 393 -4.28 -31.95 -28.45
N GLN A 394 -3.12 -32.10 -29.11
CA GLN A 394 -2.38 -30.95 -29.66
C GLN A 394 -3.14 -30.30 -30.82
N GLY A 395 -3.70 -31.08 -31.76
CA GLY A 395 -4.53 -30.56 -32.84
C GLY A 395 -5.85 -29.98 -32.37
N PHE A 396 -6.42 -30.51 -31.27
CA PHE A 396 -7.62 -29.97 -30.66
C PHE A 396 -7.38 -28.58 -30.04
N VAL A 397 -6.22 -28.40 -29.40
CA VAL A 397 -5.77 -27.09 -28.90
C VAL A 397 -5.50 -26.14 -30.08
N PHE A 398 -4.81 -26.58 -31.13
CA PHE A 398 -4.55 -25.77 -32.34
C PHE A 398 -5.85 -25.31 -33.01
N ALA A 399 -6.80 -26.22 -33.26
CA ALA A 399 -8.10 -25.90 -33.86
C ALA A 399 -8.85 -24.86 -33.03
N ARG A 400 -8.86 -25.01 -31.70
CA ARG A 400 -9.52 -24.03 -30.81
C ARG A 400 -8.83 -22.68 -30.78
N LYS A 401 -7.49 -22.63 -30.85
CA LYS A 401 -6.74 -21.37 -31.00
C LYS A 401 -7.13 -20.63 -32.28
N GLU A 402 -7.24 -21.36 -33.38
CA GLU A 402 -7.58 -20.78 -34.67
C GLU A 402 -9.06 -20.36 -34.77
N ILE A 403 -9.98 -21.14 -34.16
CA ILE A 403 -11.39 -20.75 -34.01
C ILE A 403 -11.50 -19.42 -33.24
N VAL A 404 -10.79 -19.27 -32.12
CA VAL A 404 -10.78 -18.01 -31.35
C VAL A 404 -10.28 -16.83 -32.19
N ARG A 405 -9.34 -17.06 -33.12
CA ARG A 405 -8.87 -16.04 -34.08
C ARG A 405 -9.91 -15.69 -35.15
N LEU A 406 -10.74 -16.65 -35.56
CA LEU A 406 -11.71 -16.49 -36.64
C LEU A 406 -13.07 -15.97 -36.18
N ILE A 407 -13.51 -16.24 -34.94
CA ILE A 407 -14.81 -15.78 -34.43
C ILE A 407 -15.01 -14.25 -34.57
N PRO A 408 -14.03 -13.37 -34.29
CA PRO A 408 -14.19 -11.92 -34.45
C PRO A 408 -14.56 -11.49 -35.87
N ALA A 409 -14.21 -12.28 -36.90
CA ALA A 409 -14.53 -12.00 -38.29
C ALA A 409 -15.97 -12.40 -38.69
N LEU A 410 -16.72 -13.05 -37.79
CA LEU A 410 -18.10 -13.45 -38.04
C LEU A 410 -19.09 -12.30 -37.81
N PRO A 411 -20.29 -12.34 -38.42
CA PRO A 411 -21.40 -11.47 -38.03
C PRO A 411 -21.72 -11.62 -36.53
N LYS A 412 -22.00 -10.51 -35.83
CA LYS A 412 -22.22 -10.49 -34.37
C LYS A 412 -23.28 -11.49 -33.92
N GLU A 413 -24.32 -11.73 -34.72
CA GLU A 413 -25.39 -12.67 -34.39
C GLU A 413 -24.91 -14.12 -34.31
N LYS A 414 -23.83 -14.46 -35.02
CA LYS A 414 -23.23 -15.82 -35.03
C LYS A 414 -22.06 -15.98 -34.05
N GLN A 415 -21.52 -14.88 -33.54
CA GLN A 415 -20.37 -14.92 -32.63
C GLN A 415 -20.73 -15.61 -31.30
N ASP A 416 -21.87 -15.26 -30.69
CA ASP A 416 -22.30 -15.85 -29.42
C ASP A 416 -22.62 -17.35 -29.53
N GLU A 417 -23.23 -17.76 -30.65
CA GLU A 417 -23.49 -19.17 -30.95
C GLU A 417 -22.17 -19.95 -31.06
N CYS A 418 -21.18 -19.41 -31.78
CA CYS A 418 -19.88 -20.06 -31.95
C CYS A 418 -19.07 -20.07 -30.64
N LEU A 419 -19.06 -18.97 -29.88
CA LEU A 419 -18.44 -18.92 -28.56
C LEU A 419 -18.99 -19.99 -27.64
N THR A 420 -20.32 -20.13 -27.60
CA THR A 420 -20.99 -21.16 -26.80
C THR A 420 -20.67 -22.55 -27.32
N LYS A 421 -20.79 -22.80 -28.62
CA LYS A 421 -20.58 -24.13 -29.22
C LYS A 421 -19.16 -24.66 -29.03
N TYR A 422 -18.13 -23.82 -29.20
CA TYR A 422 -16.73 -24.28 -29.22
C TYR A 422 -15.95 -24.00 -27.94
N LEU A 423 -16.33 -22.98 -27.15
CA LEU A 423 -15.59 -22.53 -25.97
C LEU A 423 -16.32 -22.73 -24.64
N SER A 424 -17.59 -23.15 -24.63
CA SER A 424 -18.23 -23.53 -23.37
C SER A 424 -17.64 -24.84 -22.81
N GLY A 425 -17.54 -24.93 -21.48
CA GLY A 425 -17.11 -26.16 -20.81
C GLY A 425 -15.61 -26.50 -20.90
N LEU A 426 -14.78 -25.64 -21.50
CA LEU A 426 -13.32 -25.84 -21.59
C LEU A 426 -12.66 -26.00 -20.22
N THR A 427 -11.65 -26.86 -20.12
CA THR A 427 -10.82 -26.98 -18.91
C THR A 427 -9.94 -25.74 -18.73
N ILE A 428 -9.50 -25.49 -17.49
CA ILE A 428 -8.70 -24.30 -17.16
C ILE A 428 -7.37 -24.24 -17.91
N HIS A 429 -6.68 -25.38 -18.08
CA HIS A 429 -5.44 -25.45 -18.85
C HIS A 429 -5.63 -24.97 -20.30
N ILE A 430 -6.80 -25.22 -20.90
CA ILE A 430 -7.09 -24.75 -22.26
C ILE A 430 -7.35 -23.24 -22.25
N TRP A 431 -8.10 -22.73 -21.26
CA TRP A 431 -8.32 -21.28 -21.12
C TRP A 431 -7.02 -20.48 -20.94
N ASP A 432 -6.03 -21.00 -20.21
CA ASP A 432 -4.72 -20.36 -20.03
C ASP A 432 -3.99 -20.15 -21.38
N GLY A 433 -4.10 -21.12 -22.30
CA GLY A 433 -3.56 -21.01 -23.65
C GLY A 433 -4.38 -20.14 -24.61
N LEU A 434 -5.68 -19.96 -24.36
CA LEU A 434 -6.59 -19.19 -25.22
C LEU A 434 -6.67 -17.70 -24.87
N ILE A 435 -6.68 -17.35 -23.58
CA ILE A 435 -6.80 -15.95 -23.12
C ILE A 435 -5.78 -15.03 -23.79
N PRO A 436 -4.47 -15.38 -23.88
CA PRO A 436 -3.48 -14.53 -24.55
C PRO A 436 -3.85 -14.20 -25.99
N LEU A 437 -4.48 -15.15 -26.71
CA LEU A 437 -4.81 -15.07 -28.14
C LEU A 437 -6.05 -14.24 -28.45
N ILE A 438 -6.85 -13.88 -27.45
CA ILE A 438 -7.92 -12.89 -27.57
C ILE A 438 -7.25 -11.49 -27.57
N ILE A 439 -6.53 -11.17 -28.66
CA ILE A 439 -5.57 -10.05 -28.73
C ILE A 439 -6.20 -8.72 -29.10
N ASN A 440 -7.30 -8.70 -29.87
CA ASN A 440 -7.85 -7.43 -30.31
C ASN A 440 -8.61 -6.72 -29.19
N GLU A 441 -8.18 -5.49 -28.89
CA GLU A 441 -8.93 -4.52 -28.09
C GLU A 441 -10.37 -4.36 -28.61
N ASP A 442 -10.61 -4.63 -29.89
CA ASP A 442 -11.93 -4.62 -30.53
C ASP A 442 -12.83 -5.84 -30.20
N TYR A 443 -12.28 -6.95 -29.72
CA TYR A 443 -13.04 -8.19 -29.46
C TYR A 443 -13.37 -8.42 -27.97
N GLN A 444 -14.00 -7.42 -27.36
CA GLN A 444 -14.40 -7.43 -25.95
C GLN A 444 -15.44 -8.52 -25.61
N GLN A 445 -16.21 -8.97 -26.60
CA GLN A 445 -17.26 -9.99 -26.41
C GLN A 445 -16.67 -11.37 -26.03
N GLY A 446 -15.54 -11.75 -26.62
CA GLY A 446 -14.82 -12.98 -26.25
C GLY A 446 -14.25 -12.94 -24.83
N LEU A 447 -13.72 -11.80 -24.40
CA LEU A 447 -13.24 -11.62 -23.02
C LEU A 447 -14.39 -11.67 -22.01
N MET A 448 -15.53 -11.04 -22.32
CA MET A 448 -16.74 -11.13 -21.48
C MET A 448 -17.28 -12.56 -21.38
N PHE A 449 -17.22 -13.34 -22.46
CA PHE A 449 -17.60 -14.75 -22.44
C PHE A 449 -16.65 -15.59 -21.58
N ALA A 450 -15.33 -15.38 -21.74
CA ALA A 450 -14.32 -16.04 -20.91
C ALA A 450 -14.52 -15.73 -19.42
N TRP A 451 -14.83 -14.47 -19.07
CA TRP A 451 -15.16 -14.08 -17.70
C TRP A 451 -16.32 -14.91 -17.13
N LYS A 452 -17.42 -15.03 -17.87
CA LYS A 452 -18.62 -15.77 -17.45
C LYS A 452 -18.35 -17.26 -17.26
N GLU A 453 -17.61 -17.89 -18.18
CA GLU A 453 -17.28 -19.32 -18.05
C GLU A 453 -16.29 -19.59 -16.91
N LEU A 454 -15.31 -18.72 -16.70
CA LEU A 454 -14.37 -18.86 -15.59
C LEU A 454 -15.03 -18.59 -14.24
N ALA A 455 -15.96 -17.63 -14.17
CA ALA A 455 -16.74 -17.34 -12.95
C ALA A 455 -17.50 -18.56 -12.44
N LYS A 456 -18.03 -19.41 -13.34
CA LYS A 456 -18.69 -20.68 -12.97
C LYS A 456 -17.73 -21.67 -12.30
N LYS A 457 -16.43 -21.59 -12.59
CA LYS A 457 -15.39 -22.49 -12.07
C LYS A 457 -14.58 -21.91 -10.92
N ALA A 458 -14.70 -20.60 -10.68
CA ALA A 458 -13.90 -19.86 -9.71
C ALA A 458 -13.97 -20.41 -8.28
N PHE A 459 -15.09 -20.99 -7.88
CA PHE A 459 -15.26 -21.59 -6.55
C PHE A 459 -14.64 -22.99 -6.40
N LEU A 460 -14.40 -23.70 -7.51
CA LEU A 460 -13.91 -25.09 -7.51
C LEU A 460 -12.42 -25.18 -7.84
N GLU A 461 -11.90 -24.24 -8.64
CA GLU A 461 -10.56 -24.32 -9.19
C GLU A 461 -9.83 -22.95 -9.05
N PRO A 462 -8.83 -22.82 -8.15
CA PRO A 462 -8.16 -21.54 -7.87
C PRO A 462 -7.51 -20.89 -9.09
N GLN A 463 -7.06 -21.70 -10.05
CA GLN A 463 -6.45 -21.24 -11.29
C GLN A 463 -7.43 -20.41 -12.16
N ALA A 464 -8.75 -20.62 -12.01
CA ALA A 464 -9.76 -19.83 -12.72
C ALA A 464 -9.71 -18.36 -12.27
N ILE A 465 -9.43 -18.11 -10.99
CA ILE A 465 -9.34 -16.76 -10.43
C ILE A 465 -8.16 -16.01 -11.08
N THR A 466 -7.00 -16.64 -11.18
CA THR A 466 -5.82 -16.06 -11.86
C THR A 466 -6.12 -15.72 -13.31
N LEU A 467 -6.85 -16.59 -14.01
CA LEU A 467 -7.26 -16.34 -15.40
C LEU A 467 -8.30 -15.22 -15.50
N MET A 468 -9.25 -15.13 -14.58
CA MET A 468 -10.21 -14.02 -14.50
C MET A 468 -9.51 -12.68 -14.29
N LEU A 469 -8.50 -12.63 -13.42
CA LEU A 469 -7.68 -11.42 -13.21
C LEU A 469 -6.90 -11.03 -14.48
N ARG A 470 -6.43 -12.00 -15.27
CA ARG A 470 -5.84 -11.71 -16.59
C ARG A 470 -6.89 -11.18 -17.57
N VAL A 471 -8.08 -11.78 -17.63
CA VAL A 471 -9.19 -11.26 -18.46
C VAL A 471 -9.55 -9.83 -18.05
N TRP A 472 -9.67 -9.57 -16.75
CA TRP A 472 -9.95 -8.25 -16.18
C TRP A 472 -8.99 -7.18 -16.70
N SER A 473 -7.68 -7.45 -16.63
CA SER A 473 -6.62 -6.52 -17.05
C SER A 473 -6.65 -6.12 -18.53
N ARG A 474 -7.46 -6.80 -19.35
CA ARG A 474 -7.57 -6.61 -20.81
C ARG A 474 -8.92 -6.06 -21.27
N LEU A 475 -9.88 -5.91 -20.37
CA LEU A 475 -11.20 -5.37 -20.67
C LEU A 475 -11.18 -3.84 -20.73
N ILE A 476 -11.96 -3.26 -21.64
CA ILE A 476 -12.16 -1.80 -21.69
C ILE A 476 -13.07 -1.32 -20.56
N ASN A 477 -12.95 -0.03 -20.19
CA ASN A 477 -13.67 0.61 -19.10
C ASN A 477 -15.19 0.33 -19.08
N ALA A 478 -15.87 0.49 -20.22
CA ALA A 478 -17.33 0.28 -20.31
C ALA A 478 -17.75 -1.16 -19.97
N LYS A 479 -16.89 -2.15 -20.18
CA LYS A 479 -17.15 -3.55 -19.81
C LYS A 479 -16.79 -3.81 -18.35
N LEU A 480 -15.74 -3.16 -17.83
CA LEU A 480 -15.40 -3.22 -16.42
C LEU A 480 -16.53 -2.72 -15.52
N VAL A 481 -17.20 -1.61 -15.89
CA VAL A 481 -18.37 -1.11 -15.13
C VAL A 481 -19.48 -2.15 -15.04
N LEU A 482 -19.82 -2.80 -16.16
CA LEU A 482 -20.83 -3.87 -16.19
C LEU A 482 -20.44 -5.07 -15.31
N LEU A 483 -19.16 -5.44 -15.30
CA LEU A 483 -18.67 -6.52 -14.45
C LEU A 483 -18.63 -6.14 -12.97
N LEU A 484 -18.36 -4.88 -12.62
CA LEU A 484 -18.46 -4.41 -11.24
C LEU A 484 -19.90 -4.49 -10.73
N ASP A 485 -20.88 -4.17 -11.57
CA ASP A 485 -22.29 -4.33 -11.25
C ASP A 485 -22.68 -5.82 -11.07
N GLU A 486 -22.16 -6.70 -11.93
CA GLU A 486 -22.35 -8.15 -11.81
C GLU A 486 -21.70 -8.71 -10.53
N LEU A 487 -20.49 -8.25 -10.18
CA LEU A 487 -19.83 -8.61 -8.92
C LEU A 487 -20.58 -8.08 -7.70
N GLY A 488 -21.22 -6.92 -7.80
CA GLY A 488 -22.10 -6.39 -6.76
C GLY A 488 -23.31 -7.29 -6.48
N GLN A 489 -23.74 -8.08 -7.47
CA GLN A 489 -24.79 -9.09 -7.33
C GLN A 489 -24.24 -10.46 -6.85
N ASN A 490 -22.93 -10.69 -6.94
CA ASN A 490 -22.25 -11.93 -6.55
C ASN A 490 -21.09 -11.66 -5.58
N LEU A 491 -21.44 -11.24 -4.36
CA LEU A 491 -20.49 -10.87 -3.31
C LEU A 491 -19.46 -11.97 -2.97
N PRO A 492 -19.79 -13.28 -2.93
CA PRO A 492 -18.78 -14.32 -2.69
C PRO A 492 -17.66 -14.36 -3.73
N LEU A 493 -18.00 -14.18 -5.01
CA LEU A 493 -17.01 -14.11 -6.08
C LEU A 493 -16.19 -12.81 -5.99
N ALA A 494 -16.84 -11.69 -5.67
CA ALA A 494 -16.18 -10.41 -5.46
C ALA A 494 -15.14 -10.48 -4.33
N GLU A 495 -15.48 -11.12 -3.21
CA GLU A 495 -14.56 -11.32 -2.09
C GLU A 495 -13.30 -12.08 -2.49
N ILE A 496 -13.48 -13.21 -3.19
CA ILE A 496 -12.37 -14.04 -3.67
C ILE A 496 -11.45 -13.24 -4.60
N LEU A 497 -12.02 -12.51 -5.56
CA LEU A 497 -11.25 -11.71 -6.52
C LEU A 497 -10.51 -10.55 -5.83
N LEU A 498 -11.16 -9.85 -4.90
CA LEU A 498 -10.56 -8.74 -4.15
C LEU A 498 -9.40 -9.22 -3.27
N LYS A 499 -9.56 -10.35 -2.55
CA LYS A 499 -8.48 -10.97 -1.77
C LYS A 499 -7.28 -11.42 -2.63
N GLN A 500 -7.53 -11.75 -3.90
CA GLN A 500 -6.50 -12.16 -4.87
C GLN A 500 -5.93 -10.99 -5.69
N GLY A 501 -6.23 -9.74 -5.31
CA GLY A 501 -5.57 -8.57 -5.89
C GLY A 501 -6.28 -7.94 -7.10
N LEU A 502 -7.61 -8.07 -7.23
CA LEU A 502 -8.39 -7.43 -8.30
C LEU A 502 -8.09 -5.92 -8.44
N LEU A 503 -7.95 -5.22 -7.30
CA LEU A 503 -7.64 -3.79 -7.25
C LEU A 503 -6.25 -3.45 -7.83
N GLU A 504 -5.33 -4.41 -7.83
CA GLU A 504 -3.93 -4.21 -8.21
C GLU A 504 -3.65 -4.52 -9.68
N GLN A 505 -4.60 -5.15 -10.39
CA GLN A 505 -4.47 -5.56 -11.78
C GLN A 505 -4.80 -4.44 -12.77
N ASN A 506 -5.54 -3.41 -12.34
CA ASN A 506 -6.00 -2.32 -13.21
C ASN A 506 -4.98 -1.16 -13.32
N ARG A 507 -3.68 -1.49 -13.39
CA ARG A 507 -2.55 -0.53 -13.26
C ARG A 507 -2.42 0.47 -14.41
N ARG A 508 -3.09 0.27 -15.54
CA ARG A 508 -2.70 0.95 -16.78
C ARG A 508 -3.30 2.33 -16.99
N ASP A 509 -4.62 2.56 -16.93
CA ASP A 509 -5.13 3.91 -17.32
C ASP A 509 -6.49 4.36 -16.75
N SER A 510 -7.20 3.59 -15.92
CA SER A 510 -8.55 4.03 -15.49
C SER A 510 -8.52 5.03 -14.33
N LYS A 511 -8.13 6.28 -14.62
CA LYS A 511 -8.59 7.46 -13.85
C LYS A 511 -10.07 7.77 -14.07
N ASP A 512 -10.79 6.86 -14.73
CA ASP A 512 -12.21 6.95 -15.02
C ASP A 512 -12.99 7.02 -13.69
N PRO A 513 -13.58 8.18 -13.35
CA PRO A 513 -14.24 8.37 -12.07
C PRO A 513 -15.38 7.36 -11.84
N GLU A 514 -16.03 6.90 -12.91
CA GLU A 514 -17.15 5.95 -12.80
C GLU A 514 -16.69 4.58 -12.31
N ILE A 515 -15.56 4.09 -12.81
CA ILE A 515 -14.96 2.82 -12.38
C ILE A 515 -14.47 2.91 -10.94
N VAL A 516 -13.81 4.02 -10.59
CA VAL A 516 -13.33 4.27 -9.23
C VAL A 516 -14.51 4.26 -8.25
N LEU A 517 -15.58 4.99 -8.56
CA LEU A 517 -16.79 5.03 -7.72
C LEU A 517 -17.45 3.65 -7.59
N LYS A 518 -17.56 2.89 -8.68
CA LYS A 518 -18.14 1.53 -8.66
C LYS A 518 -17.28 0.56 -7.86
N PHE A 519 -15.95 0.66 -7.92
CA PHE A 519 -15.04 -0.14 -7.10
C PHE A 519 -15.17 0.17 -5.61
N ILE A 520 -15.17 1.46 -5.26
CA ILE A 520 -15.36 1.90 -3.87
C ILE A 520 -16.72 1.39 -3.38
N GLY A 521 -17.78 1.57 -4.18
CA GLY A 521 -19.12 1.07 -3.87
C GLY A 521 -19.16 -0.44 -3.65
N LEU A 522 -18.53 -1.23 -4.53
CA LEU A 522 -18.44 -2.69 -4.39
C LEU A 522 -17.73 -3.09 -3.08
N CYS A 523 -16.60 -2.43 -2.77
CA CYS A 523 -15.84 -2.68 -1.55
C CYS A 523 -16.67 -2.35 -0.30
N THR A 524 -17.35 -1.20 -0.29
CA THR A 524 -18.23 -0.80 0.82
C THR A 524 -19.40 -1.76 1.00
N ILE A 525 -20.06 -2.19 -0.09
CA ILE A 525 -21.17 -3.15 -0.03
C ILE A 525 -20.67 -4.50 0.52
N LEU A 526 -19.52 -4.99 0.05
CA LEU A 526 -18.97 -6.25 0.51
C LEU A 526 -18.59 -6.21 1.99
N VAL A 527 -17.93 -5.14 2.44
CA VAL A 527 -17.58 -4.95 3.86
C VAL A 527 -18.85 -4.84 4.70
N ALA A 528 -19.87 -4.11 4.24
CA ALA A 528 -21.15 -3.99 4.95
C ALA A 528 -21.90 -5.33 5.06
N ASP A 529 -21.87 -6.16 4.01
CA ASP A 529 -22.47 -7.49 4.02
C ASP A 529 -21.75 -8.40 5.01
N LYS A 530 -20.41 -8.44 4.97
CA LYS A 530 -19.60 -9.21 5.91
C LYS A 530 -19.73 -8.74 7.35
N ALA A 531 -19.80 -7.43 7.59
CA ALA A 531 -19.93 -6.87 8.93
C ALA A 531 -21.23 -7.31 9.64
N LYS A 532 -22.27 -7.68 8.89
CA LYS A 532 -23.51 -8.24 9.45
C LYS A 532 -23.36 -9.68 9.95
N SER A 533 -22.43 -10.45 9.37
CA SER A 533 -22.20 -11.85 9.73
C SER A 533 -21.03 -12.04 10.68
N ASP A 534 -19.89 -11.40 10.41
CA ASP A 534 -18.65 -11.54 11.18
C ASP A 534 -17.83 -10.24 11.11
N PHE A 535 -17.76 -9.54 12.24
CA PHE A 535 -16.97 -8.33 12.38
C PHE A 535 -15.47 -8.57 12.10
N SER A 536 -14.90 -9.68 12.59
CA SER A 536 -13.45 -9.92 12.47
C SER A 536 -13.04 -10.10 11.01
N GLU A 537 -13.81 -10.89 10.26
CA GLU A 537 -13.59 -11.04 8.82
C GLU A 537 -13.81 -9.73 8.05
N ALA A 538 -14.86 -8.97 8.39
CA ALA A 538 -15.15 -7.68 7.76
C ALA A 538 -14.02 -6.67 8.00
N TRP A 539 -13.49 -6.62 9.22
CA TRP A 539 -12.39 -5.77 9.60
C TRP A 539 -11.10 -6.16 8.87
N GLU A 540 -10.75 -7.45 8.86
CA GLU A 540 -9.57 -7.95 8.16
C GLU A 540 -9.64 -7.66 6.65
N LEU A 541 -10.82 -7.87 6.05
CA LEU A 541 -11.09 -7.52 4.65
C LEU A 541 -10.88 -6.02 4.42
N ALA A 542 -11.48 -5.17 5.25
CA ALA A 542 -11.38 -3.72 5.12
C ALA A 542 -9.93 -3.22 5.30
N THR A 543 -9.17 -3.72 6.29
CA THR A 543 -7.81 -3.23 6.56
C THR A 543 -6.75 -3.84 5.65
N ASN A 544 -6.72 -5.16 5.52
CA ASN A 544 -5.56 -5.88 4.94
C ASN A 544 -5.69 -6.03 3.42
N HIS A 545 -6.93 -6.12 2.92
CA HIS A 545 -7.17 -6.40 1.50
C HIS A 545 -7.70 -5.20 0.71
N LEU A 546 -8.35 -4.23 1.37
CA LEU A 546 -9.03 -3.14 0.68
C LEU A 546 -8.42 -1.76 0.96
N ALA A 547 -8.24 -1.36 2.22
CA ALA A 547 -7.79 -0.01 2.57
C ALA A 547 -6.43 0.35 1.96
N LEU A 548 -5.43 -0.54 2.06
CA LEU A 548 -4.09 -0.26 1.55
C LEU A 548 -4.08 -0.14 0.00
N PRO A 549 -4.66 -1.08 -0.77
CA PRO A 549 -4.76 -0.91 -2.23
C PRO A 549 -5.62 0.29 -2.65
N LEU A 550 -6.76 0.52 -2.00
CA LEU A 550 -7.63 1.67 -2.34
C LEU A 550 -6.93 3.00 -2.08
N THR A 551 -6.24 3.15 -0.95
CA THR A 551 -5.45 4.34 -0.64
C THR A 551 -4.33 4.58 -1.66
N LYS A 552 -3.67 3.50 -2.09
CA LYS A 552 -2.54 3.60 -3.00
C LYS A 552 -2.95 3.92 -4.44
N PHE A 553 -4.11 3.43 -4.89
CA PHE A 553 -4.47 3.44 -6.30
C PHE A 553 -5.70 4.28 -6.65
N PHE A 554 -6.65 4.43 -5.72
CA PHE A 554 -7.98 4.98 -6.01
C PHE A 554 -8.26 6.29 -5.26
N PHE A 555 -7.87 6.38 -4.00
CA PHE A 555 -8.15 7.55 -3.18
C PHE A 555 -7.18 8.70 -3.47
N GLN A 556 -7.49 9.51 -4.48
CA GLN A 556 -6.57 10.54 -5.01
C GLN A 556 -6.70 11.90 -4.32
N THR A 557 -7.90 12.27 -3.86
CA THR A 557 -8.19 13.61 -3.32
C THR A 557 -8.15 13.67 -1.79
N GLU A 558 -8.83 12.74 -1.10
CA GLU A 558 -8.93 12.73 0.36
C GLU A 558 -8.83 11.29 0.92
N PRO A 559 -7.66 10.64 0.79
CA PRO A 559 -7.47 9.23 1.14
C PRO A 559 -7.81 8.88 2.58
N GLU A 560 -7.59 9.81 3.51
CA GLU A 560 -7.91 9.55 4.91
C GLU A 560 -9.43 9.49 5.14
N LYS A 561 -10.23 10.33 4.44
CA LYS A 561 -11.70 10.34 4.58
C LYS A 561 -12.34 9.08 3.99
N GLU A 562 -11.86 8.65 2.84
CA GLU A 562 -12.38 7.48 2.15
C GLU A 562 -11.97 6.19 2.88
N THR A 563 -10.73 6.13 3.39
CA THR A 563 -10.26 5.03 4.25
C THR A 563 -11.09 4.95 5.53
N PHE A 564 -11.36 6.09 6.19
CA PHE A 564 -12.20 6.11 7.37
C PHE A 564 -13.59 5.57 7.07
N SER A 565 -14.22 6.00 5.97
CA SER A 565 -15.56 5.55 5.61
C SER A 565 -15.65 4.04 5.38
N LEU A 566 -14.61 3.46 4.76
CA LEU A 566 -14.52 2.01 4.55
C LEU A 566 -14.35 1.25 5.88
N LEU A 567 -13.45 1.70 6.75
CA LEU A 567 -13.24 1.06 8.06
C LEU A 567 -14.44 1.25 8.98
N ASP A 568 -15.09 2.41 8.93
CA ASP A 568 -16.33 2.69 9.66
C ASP A 568 -17.47 1.77 9.22
N THR A 569 -17.51 1.39 7.94
CA THR A 569 -18.49 0.40 7.44
C THR A 569 -18.30 -0.98 8.09
N ALA A 570 -17.06 -1.37 8.41
CA ALA A 570 -16.80 -2.64 9.11
C ALA A 570 -17.34 -2.65 10.55
N LEU A 571 -17.60 -1.47 11.14
CA LEU A 571 -18.14 -1.33 12.51
C LEU A 571 -19.66 -1.42 12.60
N LEU A 572 -20.34 -1.78 11.50
CA LEU A 572 -21.80 -1.89 11.44
C LEU A 572 -22.36 -3.07 12.26
N GLY A 573 -21.54 -4.09 12.53
CA GLY A 573 -21.86 -5.24 13.40
C GLY A 573 -21.59 -4.98 14.89
N GLU A 574 -21.79 -5.99 15.74
CA GLU A 574 -21.46 -5.88 17.18
C GLU A 574 -19.96 -6.11 17.44
N VAL A 575 -19.25 -5.11 17.99
CA VAL A 575 -17.77 -5.11 18.05
C VAL A 575 -17.23 -5.08 19.49
N PRO A 576 -17.02 -6.20 20.23
CA PRO A 576 -16.61 -6.29 21.66
C PRO A 576 -16.40 -4.97 22.47
N VAL A 577 -15.42 -4.81 23.35
CA VAL A 577 -15.06 -3.46 23.87
C VAL A 577 -13.55 -3.30 23.75
N GLU A 578 -12.84 -4.31 24.24
CA GLU A 578 -11.39 -4.48 24.10
C GLU A 578 -10.93 -4.40 22.63
N VAL A 579 -11.70 -4.98 21.71
CA VAL A 579 -11.38 -4.94 20.28
C VAL A 579 -11.63 -3.55 19.67
N LEU A 580 -12.68 -2.86 20.10
CA LEU A 580 -13.01 -1.52 19.61
C LEU A 580 -11.91 -0.52 19.97
N SER A 581 -11.44 -0.53 21.23
CA SER A 581 -10.35 0.35 21.69
C SER A 581 -9.07 0.10 20.89
N ASN A 582 -8.67 -1.18 20.73
CA ASN A 582 -7.47 -1.53 19.97
C ASN A 582 -7.58 -1.09 18.51
N ARG A 583 -8.69 -1.37 17.83
CA ARG A 583 -8.91 -0.99 16.42
C ARG A 583 -9.01 0.52 16.23
N PHE A 584 -9.62 1.22 17.18
CA PHE A 584 -9.66 2.67 17.18
C PHE A 584 -8.23 3.22 17.20
N THR A 585 -7.43 2.81 18.19
CA THR A 585 -6.05 3.27 18.37
C THR A 585 -5.16 2.97 17.16
N SER A 586 -5.21 1.74 16.61
CA SER A 586 -4.29 1.33 15.55
C SER A 586 -4.67 1.82 14.14
N ASN A 587 -5.95 2.11 13.87
CA ASN A 587 -6.41 2.34 12.50
C ASN A 587 -7.29 3.57 12.29
N LEU A 588 -8.15 3.94 13.24
CA LEU A 588 -9.11 5.04 13.05
C LEU A 588 -8.65 6.36 13.65
N ALA A 589 -7.92 6.31 14.77
CA ALA A 589 -7.50 7.49 15.52
C ALA A 589 -6.71 8.48 14.66
N GLY A 590 -5.76 7.99 13.85
CA GLY A 590 -4.97 8.81 12.92
C GLY A 590 -5.76 9.35 11.71
N LEU A 591 -6.94 8.82 11.42
CA LEU A 591 -7.77 9.29 10.30
C LEU A 591 -8.70 10.44 10.72
N LEU A 592 -9.09 10.48 12.00
CA LEU A 592 -10.01 11.47 12.56
C LEU A 592 -9.71 12.94 12.23
N PRO A 593 -8.45 13.43 12.20
CA PRO A 593 -8.16 14.82 11.84
C PRO A 593 -8.66 15.23 10.46
N SER A 594 -8.87 14.27 9.56
CA SER A 594 -9.34 14.51 8.21
C SER A 594 -10.87 14.41 8.07
N ILE A 595 -11.58 14.01 9.13
CA ILE A 595 -13.02 13.72 9.09
C ILE A 595 -13.83 14.97 9.45
N GLU A 596 -14.87 15.24 8.68
CA GLU A 596 -15.78 16.34 8.95
C GLU A 596 -16.72 16.02 10.12
N VAL A 597 -17.14 17.05 10.84
CA VAL A 597 -18.01 16.94 12.03
C VAL A 597 -19.26 16.10 11.75
N GLU A 598 -19.95 16.36 10.65
CA GLU A 598 -21.19 15.67 10.31
C GLU A 598 -20.94 14.21 9.89
N GLN A 599 -19.82 13.93 9.23
CA GLN A 599 -19.40 12.56 8.89
C GLN A 599 -19.11 11.75 10.15
N PHE A 600 -18.38 12.32 11.11
CA PHE A 600 -18.13 11.65 12.40
C PHE A 600 -19.42 11.42 13.19
N LYS A 601 -20.34 12.42 13.23
CA LYS A 601 -21.63 12.28 13.92
C LYS A 601 -22.49 11.13 13.41
N GLN A 602 -22.42 10.85 12.10
CA GLN A 602 -23.15 9.78 11.44
C GLN A 602 -22.40 8.44 11.42
N SER A 603 -21.13 8.42 11.84
CA SER A 603 -20.27 7.24 11.78
C SER A 603 -20.73 6.11 12.71
N ASN A 604 -20.51 4.87 12.29
CA ASN A 604 -20.74 3.69 13.12
C ASN A 604 -19.77 3.66 14.32
N LEU A 605 -18.55 4.18 14.17
CA LEU A 605 -17.58 4.36 15.26
C LEU A 605 -18.21 5.15 16.41
N ARG A 606 -18.84 6.29 16.12
CA ARG A 606 -19.52 7.08 17.15
C ARG A 606 -20.68 6.33 17.79
N GLN A 607 -21.47 5.59 17.02
CA GLN A 607 -22.58 4.78 17.57
C GLN A 607 -22.06 3.69 18.52
N GLN A 608 -21.00 3.00 18.13
CA GLN A 608 -20.33 1.99 18.97
C GLN A 608 -19.77 2.62 20.25
N LEU A 609 -19.07 3.75 20.14
CA LEU A 609 -18.50 4.46 21.29
C LEU A 609 -19.58 5.03 22.22
N THR A 610 -20.69 5.56 21.70
CA THR A 610 -21.80 6.06 22.53
C THR A 610 -22.37 4.96 23.42
N THR A 611 -22.40 3.73 22.90
CA THR A 611 -22.92 2.56 23.62
C THR A 611 -21.91 1.99 24.61
N LYS A 612 -20.62 1.98 24.25
CA LYS A 612 -19.56 1.24 24.98
C LYS A 612 -18.63 2.10 25.84
N ASN A 613 -18.40 3.34 25.42
CA ASN A 613 -17.58 4.32 26.13
C ASN A 613 -18.12 5.75 25.90
N PRO A 614 -19.27 6.10 26.52
CA PRO A 614 -19.98 7.34 26.21
C PRO A 614 -19.15 8.60 26.50
N LYS A 615 -18.23 8.53 27.48
CA LYS A 615 -17.33 9.64 27.81
C LYS A 615 -16.32 9.92 26.70
N VAL A 616 -15.79 8.88 26.05
CA VAL A 616 -14.91 9.04 24.88
C VAL A 616 -15.69 9.60 23.69
N ALA A 617 -16.93 9.15 23.47
CA ALA A 617 -17.79 9.69 22.41
C ALA A 617 -18.04 11.20 22.61
N GLU A 618 -18.37 11.63 23.83
CA GLU A 618 -18.59 13.05 24.18
C GLU A 618 -17.33 13.90 23.98
N LEU A 619 -16.18 13.41 24.42
CA LEU A 619 -14.90 14.10 24.24
C LEU A 619 -14.49 14.19 22.78
N LEU A 620 -14.73 13.14 21.97
CA LEU A 620 -14.49 13.16 20.52
C LEU A 620 -15.47 14.08 19.79
N ASP A 621 -16.76 14.10 20.18
CA ASP A 621 -17.74 15.06 19.65
C ASP A 621 -17.26 16.49 19.89
N THR A 622 -16.76 16.78 21.10
CA THR A 622 -16.20 18.08 21.46
C THR A 622 -14.93 18.39 20.65
N LEU A 623 -13.98 17.44 20.58
CA LEU A 623 -12.72 17.59 19.83
C LEU A 623 -12.99 17.93 18.36
N VAL A 624 -13.87 17.18 17.69
CA VAL A 624 -14.15 17.37 16.27
C VAL A 624 -14.96 18.65 16.04
N ALA A 625 -15.91 19.00 16.92
CA ALA A 625 -16.71 20.22 16.80
C ALA A 625 -15.91 21.52 17.06
N GLU A 626 -15.01 21.52 18.05
CA GLU A 626 -14.21 22.69 18.42
C GLU A 626 -12.92 22.84 17.60
N GLY A 627 -12.53 21.79 16.86
CA GLY A 627 -11.31 21.78 16.04
C GLY A 627 -10.06 22.10 16.87
N ASN A 628 -9.26 23.07 16.44
CA ASN A 628 -8.02 23.46 17.12
C ASN A 628 -8.18 23.81 18.61
N ALA A 629 -9.33 24.33 19.04
CA ALA A 629 -9.58 24.61 20.46
C ALA A 629 -9.81 23.31 21.28
N GLY A 630 -10.35 22.27 20.63
CA GLY A 630 -10.63 20.97 21.23
C GLY A 630 -9.39 20.09 21.44
N LEU A 631 -8.21 20.48 20.94
CA LEU A 631 -6.97 19.68 21.06
C LEU A 631 -6.63 19.31 22.52
N THR A 632 -7.02 20.14 23.48
CA THR A 632 -6.86 19.87 24.93
C THR A 632 -7.55 18.59 25.41
N LYS A 633 -8.51 18.06 24.65
CA LYS A 633 -9.21 16.80 24.98
C LYS A 633 -8.41 15.56 24.60
N LEU A 634 -7.41 15.67 23.70
CA LEU A 634 -6.66 14.52 23.19
C LEU A 634 -6.01 13.67 24.31
N PRO A 635 -5.30 14.24 25.31
CA PRO A 635 -4.68 13.43 26.35
C PRO A 635 -5.71 12.65 27.19
N GLN A 636 -6.82 13.30 27.52
CA GLN A 636 -7.90 12.65 28.28
C GLN A 636 -8.55 11.51 27.48
N ILE A 637 -8.77 11.70 26.17
CA ILE A 637 -9.31 10.64 25.32
C ILE A 637 -8.31 9.47 25.27
N ALA A 638 -7.03 9.76 25.03
CA ALA A 638 -5.97 8.77 24.95
C ALA A 638 -5.84 7.93 26.23
N HIS A 639 -5.99 8.58 27.39
CA HIS A 639 -6.04 7.90 28.68
C HIS A 639 -7.25 6.95 28.80
N LEU A 640 -8.45 7.42 28.43
CA LEU A 640 -9.70 6.64 28.55
C LEU A 640 -9.80 5.41 27.63
N ILE A 641 -9.00 5.37 26.57
CA ILE A 641 -8.89 4.23 25.64
C ILE A 641 -7.57 3.47 25.79
N GLU A 642 -6.79 3.80 26.83
CA GLU A 642 -5.54 3.12 27.19
C GLU A 642 -4.48 3.11 26.07
N MET A 643 -4.31 4.24 25.35
CA MET A 643 -3.23 4.38 24.37
C MET A 643 -1.85 4.32 25.06
N ASP A 644 -0.93 3.55 24.48
CA ASP A 644 0.49 3.62 24.85
C ASP A 644 1.15 4.93 24.38
N ASN A 645 2.36 5.22 24.87
CA ASN A 645 3.05 6.47 24.55
C ASN A 645 3.31 6.65 23.05
N ALA A 646 3.65 5.57 22.33
CA ALA A 646 3.91 5.62 20.90
C ALA A 646 2.64 5.96 20.08
N ALA A 647 1.50 5.37 20.46
CA ALA A 647 0.20 5.68 19.89
C ALA A 647 -0.23 7.11 20.22
N LYS A 648 -0.05 7.57 21.47
CA LYS A 648 -0.29 8.96 21.88
C LYS A 648 0.52 9.94 21.02
N ASP A 649 1.83 9.71 20.90
CA ASP A 649 2.74 10.56 20.14
C ASP A 649 2.33 10.67 18.67
N ASN A 650 2.10 9.53 18.02
CA ASN A 650 1.67 9.54 16.62
C ASN A 650 0.30 10.23 16.47
N TRP A 651 -0.62 10.02 17.41
CA TRP A 651 -1.95 10.61 17.36
C TRP A 651 -1.91 12.13 17.50
N TYR A 652 -1.20 12.64 18.51
CA TYR A 652 -1.04 14.09 18.71
C TYR A 652 -0.34 14.74 17.52
N ALA A 653 0.75 14.15 17.03
CA ALA A 653 1.47 14.64 15.86
C ALA A 653 0.58 14.70 14.60
N THR A 654 -0.32 13.73 14.43
CA THR A 654 -1.24 13.69 13.28
C THR A 654 -2.25 14.85 13.33
N PHE A 655 -2.83 15.13 14.50
CA PHE A 655 -3.72 16.29 14.70
C PHE A 655 -2.97 17.62 14.47
N LEU A 656 -1.79 17.77 15.08
CA LEU A 656 -0.96 18.97 14.92
C LEU A 656 -0.59 19.23 13.45
N LYS A 657 -0.18 18.18 12.72
CA LYS A 657 0.18 18.28 11.30
C LYS A 657 -1.01 18.65 10.43
N LYS A 658 -2.19 18.05 10.65
CA LYS A 658 -3.35 18.26 9.79
C LYS A 658 -4.04 19.59 10.07
N TRP A 659 -4.25 19.94 11.33
CA TRP A 659 -5.00 21.14 11.69
C TRP A 659 -4.15 22.40 11.83
N SER A 660 -2.82 22.23 11.92
CA SER A 660 -1.83 23.32 11.98
C SER A 660 -2.25 24.41 12.99
N PRO A 661 -2.47 24.07 14.27
CA PRO A 661 -2.94 25.02 15.28
C PRO A 661 -1.96 26.19 15.46
N SER A 662 -2.51 27.32 15.90
CA SER A 662 -1.69 28.45 16.36
C SER A 662 -0.83 28.06 17.56
N GLN A 663 0.21 28.84 17.83
CA GLN A 663 1.11 28.63 18.97
C GLN A 663 0.35 28.47 20.29
N GLU A 664 -0.60 29.36 20.59
CA GLU A 664 -1.38 29.29 21.85
C GLU A 664 -2.23 28.02 21.94
N GLN A 665 -2.80 27.54 20.83
CA GLN A 665 -3.58 26.30 20.82
C GLN A 665 -2.69 25.06 20.98
N ALA A 666 -1.55 25.04 20.29
CA ALA A 666 -0.56 23.97 20.40
C ALA A 666 0.07 23.90 21.80
N LYS A 667 0.29 25.06 22.43
CA LYS A 667 0.75 25.22 23.80
C LYS A 667 -0.22 24.61 24.81
N LEU A 668 -1.53 24.82 24.63
CA LEU A 668 -2.55 24.20 25.50
C LEU A 668 -2.54 22.67 25.41
N LEU A 669 -2.32 22.09 24.21
CA LEU A 669 -2.12 20.64 24.09
C LEU A 669 -0.87 20.19 24.84
N LEU A 670 0.27 20.88 24.66
CA LEU A 670 1.53 20.54 25.34
C LEU A 670 1.36 20.56 26.87
N VAL A 671 0.64 21.54 27.41
CA VAL A 671 0.31 21.63 28.84
C VAL A 671 -0.45 20.39 29.33
N GLU A 672 -1.49 19.97 28.61
CA GLU A 672 -2.28 18.80 29.01
C GLU A 672 -1.49 17.49 28.83
N VAL A 673 -0.62 17.39 27.83
CA VAL A 673 0.31 16.25 27.67
C VAL A 673 1.28 16.15 28.85
N ILE A 674 1.82 17.28 29.33
CA ILE A 674 2.68 17.31 30.52
C ILE A 674 1.92 16.88 31.77
N LYS A 675 0.66 17.32 31.94
CA LYS A 675 -0.20 16.94 33.08
C LYS A 675 -0.60 15.46 33.07
N ASP A 676 -0.87 14.88 31.91
CA ASP A 676 -1.25 13.46 31.77
C ASP A 676 -0.07 12.51 32.02
N THR A 677 1.17 12.99 31.94
CA THR A 677 2.35 12.15 32.17
C THR A 677 2.51 11.90 33.68
N PRO A 678 2.43 10.64 34.16
CA PRO A 678 2.45 10.37 35.59
C PRO A 678 3.75 10.83 36.24
N ASN A 679 3.64 11.51 37.39
CA ASN A 679 4.74 11.99 38.24
C ASN A 679 5.60 10.88 38.88
N SER A 680 5.63 9.67 38.31
CA SER A 680 6.46 8.56 38.78
C SER A 680 7.93 8.79 38.40
N ARG A 681 8.64 9.61 39.20
CA ARG A 681 10.11 9.67 39.29
C ARG A 681 10.89 9.54 37.95
N ASN A 682 10.80 10.57 37.10
CA ASN A 682 11.67 10.82 35.93
C ASN A 682 11.48 9.80 34.79
N ASN A 683 11.02 10.12 33.58
CA ASN A 683 11.32 11.28 32.75
C ASN A 683 10.13 11.48 31.80
N PHE A 684 9.62 12.70 31.66
CA PHE A 684 8.97 13.08 30.41
C PHE A 684 10.05 12.98 29.33
N SER A 685 10.13 11.86 28.61
CA SER A 685 11.21 11.62 27.66
C SER A 685 10.86 12.19 26.31
N ARG A 686 11.84 12.84 25.67
CA ARG A 686 11.73 13.21 24.24
C ARG A 686 11.46 11.97 23.39
N ASP A 687 11.97 10.81 23.81
CA ASP A 687 11.80 9.57 23.09
C ASP A 687 10.36 9.04 23.15
N ASP A 688 9.60 9.38 24.21
CA ASP A 688 8.18 8.98 24.34
C ASP A 688 7.25 9.79 23.42
N PHE A 689 7.64 11.02 23.05
CA PHE A 689 6.85 11.94 22.23
C PHE A 689 7.66 12.52 21.05
N HIS A 690 8.47 11.69 20.41
CA HIS A 690 9.45 12.12 19.40
C HIS A 690 8.81 12.84 18.21
N THR A 691 7.70 12.30 17.68
CA THR A 691 7.04 12.78 16.47
C THR A 691 6.34 14.11 16.70
N THR A 692 5.67 14.23 17.84
CA THR A 692 5.05 15.46 18.34
C THR A 692 6.12 16.53 18.58
N TYR A 693 7.24 16.14 19.18
CA TYR A 693 8.39 17.03 19.38
C TYR A 693 8.98 17.53 18.05
N THR A 694 9.17 16.65 17.05
CA THR A 694 9.67 17.04 15.74
C THR A 694 8.77 18.07 15.07
N TRP A 695 7.44 17.97 15.26
CA TRP A 695 6.52 18.99 14.76
C TRP A 695 6.74 20.34 15.44
N PHE A 696 6.87 20.37 16.77
CA PHE A 696 7.22 21.62 17.50
C PHE A 696 8.55 22.20 17.03
N GLU A 697 9.58 21.37 16.86
CA GLU A 697 10.89 21.80 16.37
C GLU A 697 10.83 22.47 15.00
N GLN A 698 10.00 21.96 14.10
CA GLN A 698 9.90 22.48 12.72
C GLN A 698 8.97 23.68 12.59
N GLN A 699 7.84 23.68 13.31
CA GLN A 699 6.75 24.62 13.07
C GLN A 699 6.57 25.68 14.17
N GLN A 700 7.02 25.40 15.40
CA GLN A 700 6.80 26.26 16.58
C GLN A 700 8.04 26.23 17.52
N PRO A 701 9.17 26.85 17.12
CA PRO A 701 10.46 26.74 17.83
C PRO A 701 10.43 27.26 19.28
N GLU A 702 9.46 28.10 19.63
CA GLU A 702 9.26 28.58 21.00
C GLU A 702 8.69 27.47 21.91
N LEU A 703 7.84 26.58 21.39
CA LEU A 703 7.35 25.39 22.10
C LEU A 703 8.43 24.32 22.23
N LYS A 704 9.40 24.28 21.30
CA LYS A 704 10.59 23.44 21.42
C LYS A 704 11.41 23.81 22.66
N ALA A 705 11.65 25.10 22.89
CA ALA A 705 12.40 25.55 24.07
C ALA A 705 11.71 25.13 25.38
N ILE A 706 10.38 25.22 25.41
CA ILE A 706 9.55 24.72 26.52
C ILE A 706 9.77 23.20 26.70
N PHE A 707 9.69 22.42 25.63
CA PHE A 707 9.88 20.97 25.69
C PHE A 707 11.31 20.56 26.12
N GLU A 708 12.35 21.24 25.61
CA GLU A 708 13.75 20.99 25.98
C GLU A 708 14.04 21.32 27.45
N SER A 709 13.38 22.33 28.02
CA SER A 709 13.53 22.69 29.43
C SER A 709 13.07 21.58 30.39
N ILE A 710 12.12 20.76 29.96
CA ILE A 710 11.58 19.61 30.73
C ILE A 710 12.56 18.44 30.76
N GLN A 711 13.43 18.31 29.74
CA GLN A 711 14.43 17.24 29.63
C GLN A 711 15.61 17.42 30.60
N GLN A 712 15.80 18.63 31.15
CA GLN A 712 16.94 18.95 32.01
C GLN A 712 16.69 18.51 33.45
N ASN A 713 17.76 18.14 34.18
CA ASN A 713 17.82 17.70 35.57
C ASN A 713 16.55 17.95 36.41
N TYR A 714 16.04 16.94 37.09
CA TYR A 714 14.81 17.04 37.87
C TYR A 714 14.97 17.92 39.14
N ILE A 715 14.97 19.23 38.94
CA ILE A 715 15.07 20.28 39.96
C ILE A 715 13.88 21.23 39.83
N CYS A 716 13.39 21.77 40.94
CA CYS A 716 12.21 22.64 40.95
C CYS A 716 12.35 23.89 40.05
N GLU A 717 13.58 24.42 39.90
CA GLU A 717 13.83 25.63 39.09
C GLU A 717 13.47 25.43 37.61
N ASN A 718 13.67 24.22 37.07
CA ASN A 718 13.32 23.91 35.69
C ASN A 718 11.80 23.96 35.49
N TRP A 719 11.02 23.46 36.45
CA TRP A 719 9.56 23.52 36.43
C TRP A 719 9.05 24.96 36.57
N ILE A 720 9.73 25.80 37.37
CA ILE A 720 9.41 27.23 37.48
C ILE A 720 9.68 27.95 36.15
N ASN A 721 10.84 27.72 35.53
CA ASN A 721 11.20 28.30 34.23
C ASN A 721 10.21 27.86 33.14
N LEU A 722 9.82 26.59 33.18
CA LEU A 722 8.78 26.04 32.30
C LEU A 722 7.45 26.76 32.50
N ALA A 723 7.00 26.91 33.74
CA ALA A 723 5.76 27.59 34.06
C ALA A 723 5.77 29.04 33.58
N GLN A 724 6.89 29.76 33.75
CA GLN A 724 7.07 31.13 33.25
C GLN A 724 7.02 31.23 31.73
N ALA A 725 7.48 30.20 31.01
CA ALA A 725 7.37 30.15 29.56
C ALA A 725 5.94 29.82 29.08
N ILE A 726 5.13 29.18 29.93
CA ILE A 726 3.76 28.77 29.58
C ILE A 726 2.71 29.80 30.02
N TYR A 727 2.81 30.36 31.21
CA TYR A 727 1.77 31.22 31.77
C TYR A 727 2.29 32.63 32.00
N GLU A 728 1.44 33.63 31.72
CA GLU A 728 1.78 35.04 31.93
C GLU A 728 1.66 35.45 33.39
N THR A 729 0.68 34.89 34.12
CA THR A 729 0.41 35.30 35.50
C THR A 729 1.17 34.45 36.51
N GLN A 730 1.75 35.09 37.52
CA GLN A 730 2.48 34.39 38.59
C GLN A 730 1.61 33.37 39.33
N LYS A 731 0.29 33.60 39.40
CA LYS A 731 -0.68 32.67 39.99
C LYS A 731 -0.76 31.37 39.18
N GLU A 732 -1.02 31.46 37.87
CA GLU A 732 -1.11 30.27 37.00
C GLU A 732 0.23 29.53 36.92
N GLN A 733 1.34 30.27 36.88
CA GLN A 733 2.68 29.68 36.95
C GLN A 733 2.83 28.83 38.21
N THR A 734 2.45 29.36 39.38
CA THR A 734 2.61 28.68 40.66
C THR A 734 1.65 27.50 40.79
N GLU A 735 0.38 27.65 40.37
CA GLU A 735 -0.61 26.57 40.34
C GLU A 735 -0.16 25.40 39.45
N PHE A 736 0.44 25.68 38.31
CA PHE A 736 0.97 24.68 37.40
C PHE A 736 2.15 23.90 38.01
N VAL A 737 3.14 24.60 38.58
CA VAL A 737 4.29 23.94 39.25
C VAL A 737 3.81 23.11 40.44
N ASP A 738 2.86 23.63 41.21
CA ASP A 738 2.31 22.93 42.37
C ASP A 738 1.58 21.65 41.99
N THR A 739 0.74 21.71 40.95
CA THR A 739 0.02 20.54 40.45
C THR A 739 0.98 19.44 40.00
N LEU A 740 2.08 19.81 39.32
CA LEU A 740 3.02 18.86 38.75
C LEU A 740 4.04 18.33 39.76
N VAL A 741 4.67 19.20 40.54
CA VAL A 741 5.81 18.81 41.38
C VAL A 741 5.71 19.28 42.82
N GLY A 742 4.57 19.85 43.25
CA GLY A 742 4.37 20.30 44.62
C GLY A 742 4.58 19.20 45.65
N ASN A 743 4.14 17.97 45.34
CA ASN A 743 4.35 16.82 46.21
C ASN A 743 5.82 16.36 46.34
N ILE A 744 6.67 16.70 45.37
CA ILE A 744 8.08 16.30 45.32
C ILE A 744 8.98 17.39 45.90
N PHE A 745 8.70 18.66 45.55
CA PHE A 745 9.46 19.83 46.00
C PHE A 745 8.58 20.78 46.84
N PRO A 746 7.98 20.32 47.96
CA PRO A 746 7.01 21.12 48.69
C PRO A 746 7.61 22.43 49.24
N GLY A 747 8.87 22.42 49.70
CA GLY A 747 9.54 23.64 50.19
C GLY A 747 9.71 24.71 49.10
N PRO A 748 10.44 24.44 48.00
CA PRO A 748 10.63 25.39 46.90
C PRO A 748 9.32 25.90 46.28
N VAL A 749 8.33 25.03 46.10
CA VAL A 749 7.02 25.44 45.56
C VAL A 749 6.29 26.35 46.54
N MET A 750 6.32 26.05 47.84
CA MET A 750 5.74 26.94 48.85
C MET A 750 6.39 28.33 48.85
N GLN A 751 7.70 28.45 48.58
CA GLN A 751 8.35 29.77 48.45
C GLN A 751 7.73 30.63 47.33
N LYS A 752 7.24 30.01 46.25
CA LYS A 752 6.55 30.72 45.17
C LYS A 752 5.11 31.07 45.51
N TRP A 753 4.46 30.25 46.34
CA TRP A 753 3.12 30.56 46.87
C TRP A 753 3.14 31.76 47.82
N LEU A 754 4.17 31.90 48.67
CA LEU A 754 4.19 32.89 49.76
C LEU A 754 3.89 34.35 49.33
N PRO A 755 4.50 34.90 48.28
CA PRO A 755 4.17 36.26 47.80
C PRO A 755 2.71 36.42 47.35
N LEU A 756 2.06 35.34 46.89
CA LEU A 756 0.68 35.38 46.37
C LEU A 756 -0.37 35.31 47.49
N ILE A 757 -0.01 34.78 48.67
CA ILE A 757 -0.94 34.54 49.78
C ILE A 757 -0.77 35.50 50.96
N ASP A 758 0.30 36.31 50.97
CA ASP A 758 0.63 37.22 52.08
C ASP A 758 -0.55 38.13 52.47
N ASP A 759 -1.16 38.73 51.45
CA ASP A 759 -2.29 39.66 51.58
C ASP A 759 -3.62 39.16 50.96
N ASN A 760 -3.68 37.93 50.43
CA ASN A 760 -4.86 37.41 49.75
C ASN A 760 -5.45 36.16 50.44
N GLU A 761 -6.55 36.38 51.17
CA GLU A 761 -7.23 35.32 51.93
C GLU A 761 -7.87 34.23 51.06
N ASP A 762 -8.48 34.59 49.92
CA ASP A 762 -9.13 33.61 49.03
C ASP A 762 -8.12 32.67 48.39
N ILE A 763 -6.97 33.21 47.94
CA ILE A 763 -5.89 32.40 47.40
C ILE A 763 -5.31 31.50 48.50
N ARG A 764 -5.08 32.04 49.71
CA ARG A 764 -4.56 31.27 50.84
C ARG A 764 -5.45 30.08 51.18
N LYS A 765 -6.77 30.27 51.28
CA LYS A 765 -7.74 29.20 51.53
C LYS A 765 -7.71 28.14 50.42
N ASN A 766 -7.67 28.56 49.15
CA ASN A 766 -7.57 27.63 48.02
C ASN A 766 -6.26 26.83 48.03
N VAL A 767 -5.13 27.45 48.38
CA VAL A 767 -3.84 26.76 48.54
C VAL A 767 -3.95 25.68 49.61
N ILE A 768 -4.56 25.99 50.76
CA ILE A 768 -4.69 25.01 51.84
C ILE A 768 -5.56 23.82 51.41
N ASP A 769 -6.64 24.07 50.67
CA ASP A 769 -7.56 23.04 50.23
C ASP A 769 -6.99 22.16 49.10
N LYS A 770 -6.22 22.75 48.17
CA LYS A 770 -5.88 22.09 46.88
C LYS A 770 -4.39 21.96 46.59
N SER A 771 -3.50 22.67 47.27
CA SER A 771 -2.07 22.66 46.95
C SER A 771 -1.41 21.33 47.31
N SER A 772 -0.84 20.67 46.31
CA SER A 772 -0.04 19.45 46.51
C SER A 772 1.19 19.71 47.38
N ALA A 773 1.83 20.88 47.21
CA ALA A 773 2.96 21.34 47.99
C ALA A 773 2.60 21.52 49.45
N TRP A 774 1.49 22.18 49.76
CA TRP A 774 1.01 22.31 51.14
C TRP A 774 0.71 20.95 51.76
N GLN A 775 -0.07 20.13 51.06
CA GLN A 775 -0.49 18.81 51.55
C GLN A 775 0.71 17.89 51.81
N SER A 776 1.75 17.95 50.98
CA SER A 776 2.96 17.13 51.10
C SER A 776 4.08 17.77 51.92
N LEU A 777 3.91 19.04 52.34
CA LEU A 777 4.91 19.71 53.17
C LEU A 777 5.03 18.97 54.51
N ALA A 778 6.24 18.53 54.84
CA ALA A 778 6.59 17.92 56.12
C ALA A 778 7.22 18.96 57.06
N LEU A 779 7.22 18.67 58.36
CA LEU A 779 7.73 19.59 59.38
C LEU A 779 9.20 19.98 59.15
N ASP A 780 10.05 19.05 58.71
CA ASP A 780 11.47 19.34 58.43
C ASP A 780 11.63 20.34 57.27
N ASN A 781 10.85 20.18 56.20
CA ASN A 781 10.86 21.10 55.06
C ASN A 781 10.28 22.47 55.45
N PHE A 782 9.26 22.48 56.31
CA PHE A 782 8.70 23.71 56.88
C PHE A 782 9.73 24.46 57.74
N ASN A 783 10.48 23.75 58.59
CA ASN A 783 11.53 24.33 59.41
C ASN A 783 12.69 24.91 58.59
N GLN A 784 12.93 24.41 57.37
CA GLN A 784 13.89 25.02 56.42
C GLN A 784 13.30 26.23 55.66
N LEU A 785 11.99 26.20 55.41
CA LEU A 785 11.26 27.27 54.73
C LEU A 785 11.19 28.54 55.58
N VAL A 786 10.98 28.41 56.89
CA VAL A 786 10.80 29.54 57.81
C VAL A 786 12.01 30.49 57.84
N PRO A 787 13.27 30.03 58.06
CA PRO A 787 14.44 30.92 58.05
C PRO A 787 14.71 31.57 56.69
N SER A 788 14.36 30.90 55.59
CA SER A 788 14.55 31.41 54.22
C SER A 788 13.47 32.41 53.81
N SER A 789 12.35 32.48 54.53
CA SER A 789 11.17 33.26 54.18
C SER A 789 10.67 34.15 55.33
N GLN A 790 11.59 34.76 56.08
CA GLN A 790 11.29 35.53 57.31
C GLN A 790 10.25 36.64 57.11
N GLN A 791 10.21 37.27 55.94
CA GLN A 791 9.24 38.32 55.63
C GLN A 791 7.78 37.83 55.55
N TYR A 792 7.58 36.52 55.34
CA TYR A 792 6.25 35.91 55.17
C TYR A 792 5.79 35.08 56.38
N VAL A 793 6.43 35.25 57.54
CA VAL A 793 6.10 34.46 58.76
C VAL A 793 4.66 34.66 59.23
N SER A 794 4.09 35.86 59.06
CA SER A 794 2.68 36.13 59.32
C SER A 794 1.77 35.30 58.40
N ALA A 795 2.07 35.25 57.09
CA ALA A 795 1.33 34.43 56.13
C ALA A 795 1.44 32.94 56.44
N LEU A 796 2.65 32.45 56.74
CA LEU A 796 2.88 31.05 57.14
C LEU A 796 2.08 30.68 58.40
N THR A 797 2.02 31.59 59.38
CA THR A 797 1.24 31.37 60.61
C THR A 797 -0.26 31.30 60.32
N ARG A 798 -0.77 32.16 59.41
CA ARG A 798 -2.16 32.06 58.92
C ARG A 798 -2.41 30.76 58.15
N CYS A 799 -1.47 30.29 57.33
CA CYS A 799 -1.62 29.01 56.65
C CYS A 799 -1.72 27.83 57.62
N LEU A 800 -0.91 27.82 58.69
CA LEU A 800 -0.99 26.79 59.72
C LEU A 800 -2.30 26.83 60.49
N ARG A 801 -2.83 28.04 60.75
CA ARG A 801 -4.16 28.22 61.32
C ARG A 801 -5.24 27.62 60.44
N ASP A 802 -5.31 28.12 59.21
CA ASP A 802 -6.36 27.80 58.26
C ASP A 802 -6.28 26.30 57.85
N GLY A 803 -5.07 25.73 57.83
CA GLY A 803 -4.80 24.30 57.56
C GLY A 803 -4.79 23.38 58.79
N SER A 804 -5.15 23.87 59.97
CA SER A 804 -5.23 23.09 61.22
C SER A 804 -3.94 22.37 61.66
N ARG A 805 -2.75 22.86 61.24
CA ARG A 805 -1.42 22.33 61.63
C ARG A 805 -0.81 23.11 62.79
N LEU A 806 -1.55 23.17 63.90
CA LEU A 806 -1.30 24.13 64.99
C LEU A 806 -0.02 23.85 65.78
N ASP A 807 0.40 22.59 65.80
CA ASP A 807 1.58 22.10 66.51
C ASP A 807 2.91 22.56 65.89
N TRP A 808 2.86 23.18 64.69
CA TRP A 808 4.02 23.72 63.97
C TRP A 808 4.28 25.19 64.29
N ILE A 809 3.37 25.86 65.00
CA ILE A 809 3.50 27.26 65.39
C ILE A 809 4.39 27.38 66.62
N LYS A 810 5.67 27.02 66.49
CA LYS A 810 6.66 27.03 67.56
C LYS A 810 8.07 27.18 66.99
N GLY A 811 9.08 27.21 67.86
CA GLY A 811 10.49 27.29 67.49
C GLY A 811 10.80 28.53 66.66
N ASP A 812 11.43 28.31 65.51
CA ASP A 812 11.88 29.38 64.62
C ASP A 812 10.72 30.23 64.09
N LEU A 813 9.56 29.62 63.77
CA LEU A 813 8.42 30.40 63.27
C LEU A 813 7.96 31.42 64.30
N LEU A 814 7.80 30.98 65.56
CA LEU A 814 7.39 31.85 66.64
C LEU A 814 8.47 32.89 66.96
N HIS A 815 9.75 32.49 66.94
CA HIS A 815 10.87 33.40 67.14
C HIS A 815 10.87 34.53 66.11
N TYR A 816 10.78 34.21 64.82
CA TYR A 816 10.75 35.20 63.75
C TYR A 816 9.46 36.02 63.75
N LEU A 817 8.30 35.43 64.06
CA LEU A 817 7.04 36.18 64.20
C LEU A 817 7.14 37.24 65.32
N CYS A 818 7.62 36.85 66.50
CA CYS A 818 7.85 37.79 67.60
C CYS A 818 8.83 38.88 67.18
N ARG A 819 9.94 38.52 66.53
CA ARG A 819 10.93 39.47 66.04
C ARG A 819 10.33 40.47 65.05
N THR A 820 9.53 40.01 64.09
CA THR A 820 8.83 40.86 63.12
C THR A 820 7.91 41.85 63.83
N TRP A 821 7.15 41.43 64.83
CA TRP A 821 6.29 42.35 65.60
C TRP A 821 7.07 43.38 66.42
N ILE A 822 8.24 43.00 66.97
CA ILE A 822 9.14 43.93 67.67
C ILE A 822 9.71 44.96 66.69
N GLU A 823 10.22 44.52 65.54
CA GLU A 823 10.79 45.39 64.50
C GLU A 823 9.74 46.35 63.92
N GLN A 824 8.50 45.86 63.73
CA GLN A 824 7.38 46.67 63.24
C GLN A 824 6.72 47.53 64.32
N LYS A 825 7.03 47.33 65.61
CA LYS A 825 6.38 47.98 66.75
C LYS A 825 4.86 47.84 66.73
N LYS A 826 4.36 46.75 66.13
CA LYS A 826 2.94 46.49 65.92
C LYS A 826 2.70 45.00 65.95
N VAL A 827 1.72 44.58 66.73
CA VAL A 827 1.25 43.20 66.76
C VAL A 827 0.08 43.05 65.81
N ASP A 828 0.06 41.94 65.10
CA ASP A 828 -1.07 41.53 64.29
C ASP A 828 -2.17 40.95 65.20
N GLU A 829 -3.22 41.73 65.46
CA GLU A 829 -4.26 41.37 66.44
C GLU A 829 -5.02 40.07 66.09
N ASP A 830 -5.12 39.71 64.80
CA ASP A 830 -5.72 38.46 64.34
C ASP A 830 -4.85 37.26 64.77
N LEU A 831 -3.54 37.36 64.56
CA LEU A 831 -2.59 36.32 64.95
C LEU A 831 -2.30 36.31 66.46
N LYS A 832 -2.38 37.45 67.14
CA LYS A 832 -2.14 37.60 68.59
C LYS A 832 -3.01 36.66 69.42
N ASN A 833 -4.33 36.75 69.24
CA ASN A 833 -5.29 35.94 69.97
C ASN A 833 -5.14 34.45 69.64
N PHE A 834 -4.68 34.17 68.42
CA PHE A 834 -4.52 32.81 67.94
C PHE A 834 -3.27 32.11 68.49
N VAL A 835 -2.10 32.77 68.41
CA VAL A 835 -0.82 32.23 68.88
C VAL A 835 -0.80 32.08 70.40
N THR A 836 -1.59 32.89 71.12
CA THR A 836 -1.78 32.78 72.58
C THR A 836 -2.90 31.82 73.00
N SER A 837 -3.59 31.18 72.04
CA SER A 837 -4.67 30.25 72.34
C SER A 837 -4.15 28.91 72.91
N PRO A 838 -4.90 28.24 73.81
CA PRO A 838 -4.52 26.95 74.39
C PRO A 838 -4.18 25.89 73.33
N SER A 839 -4.85 25.93 72.18
CA SER A 839 -4.67 24.99 71.06
C SER A 839 -3.26 25.03 70.48
N VAL A 840 -2.60 26.19 70.53
CA VAL A 840 -1.23 26.41 70.04
C VAL A 840 -0.24 26.28 71.19
N THR A 841 -0.50 26.96 72.31
CA THR A 841 0.42 27.07 73.45
C THR A 841 0.69 25.75 74.17
N ASN A 842 -0.20 24.75 74.06
CA ASN A 842 0.01 23.42 74.65
C ASN A 842 1.24 22.69 74.07
N THR A 843 1.73 23.11 72.91
CA THR A 843 2.89 22.49 72.23
C THR A 843 4.21 23.25 72.44
N PHE A 844 4.17 24.34 73.20
CA PHE A 844 5.31 25.24 73.38
C PHE A 844 6.38 24.65 74.29
N THR A 845 7.62 24.82 73.87
CA THR A 845 8.80 24.61 74.69
C THR A 845 9.03 25.83 75.61
N ASN A 846 9.96 25.70 76.55
CA ASN A 846 10.38 26.83 77.38
C ASN A 846 10.88 28.01 76.53
N ASN A 847 11.57 27.75 75.42
CA ASN A 847 12.10 28.80 74.55
C ASN A 847 10.98 29.56 73.83
N ASP A 848 9.89 28.87 73.47
CA ASP A 848 8.72 29.46 72.82
C ASP A 848 8.00 30.43 73.76
N TRP A 849 7.77 30.00 74.99
CA TRP A 849 7.22 30.86 76.04
C TRP A 849 8.10 32.05 76.34
N LEU A 850 9.42 31.86 76.36
CA LEU A 850 10.38 32.96 76.55
C LEU A 850 10.32 33.98 75.41
N ASN A 851 10.19 33.54 74.15
CA ASN A 851 10.06 34.45 73.01
C ASN A 851 8.79 35.32 73.12
N LEU A 852 7.66 34.74 73.54
CA LEU A 852 6.44 35.50 73.81
C LEU A 852 6.57 36.41 75.04
N GLN A 853 7.22 35.95 76.10
CA GLN A 853 7.45 36.75 77.30
C GLN A 853 8.28 37.99 76.98
N ARG A 854 9.35 37.84 76.18
CA ARG A 854 10.19 38.95 75.72
C ARG A 854 9.36 39.98 74.94
N LEU A 855 8.52 39.51 74.02
CA LEU A 855 7.60 40.35 73.27
C LEU A 855 6.63 41.11 74.21
N SER A 856 6.09 40.46 75.24
CA SER A 856 5.17 41.08 76.21
C SER A 856 5.80 42.14 77.13
N TRP A 857 7.14 42.19 77.15
CA TRP A 857 7.92 43.17 77.88
C TRP A 857 8.31 44.38 77.04
N GLU A 858 8.09 44.36 75.72
CA GLU A 858 8.39 45.52 74.87
C GLU A 858 7.40 46.68 75.17
N PRO A 859 7.88 47.92 75.38
CA PRO A 859 7.04 49.02 75.89
C PRO A 859 5.85 49.40 75.01
N GLU A 860 5.95 49.17 73.70
CA GLU A 860 4.96 49.54 72.68
C GLU A 860 4.00 48.38 72.35
N ILE A 861 4.17 47.22 73.00
CA ILE A 861 3.43 46.00 72.71
C ILE A 861 2.57 45.61 73.90
N ASP A 862 1.25 45.68 73.72
CA ASP A 862 0.30 45.24 74.73
C ASP A 862 -0.06 43.76 74.51
N LEU A 863 0.73 42.87 75.11
CA LEU A 863 0.47 41.43 75.14
C LEU A 863 0.28 40.96 76.58
N GLU A 864 -0.90 40.45 76.87
CA GLU A 864 -1.20 39.75 78.11
C GLU A 864 -1.00 38.25 77.89
N LEU A 865 -0.07 37.66 78.63
CA LEU A 865 0.15 36.22 78.63
C LEU A 865 -0.57 35.59 79.81
N PRO A 866 -1.20 34.41 79.66
CA PRO A 866 -1.79 33.69 80.77
C PRO A 866 -0.67 33.27 81.74
N LEU A 867 -0.51 34.05 82.82
CA LEU A 867 0.44 33.77 83.90
C LEU A 867 0.05 32.46 84.59
N GLY A 868 0.88 31.41 84.46
CA GLY A 868 0.66 30.15 85.16
C GLY A 868 1.19 28.87 84.49
N VAL A 869 1.84 28.95 83.32
CA VAL A 869 2.40 27.75 82.66
C VAL A 869 3.71 27.35 83.34
N LYS A 870 3.57 26.45 84.31
CA LYS A 870 4.64 25.87 85.15
C LYS A 870 5.61 25.04 84.32
N THR A 871 6.71 25.64 83.86
CA THR A 871 7.91 24.88 83.52
C THR A 871 9.12 25.48 84.22
N ALA A 872 9.85 24.65 84.96
CA ALA A 872 11.12 25.05 85.55
C ALA A 872 12.09 25.38 84.41
N LEU A 873 12.57 26.63 84.38
CA LEU A 873 13.61 27.05 83.45
C LEU A 873 14.95 26.42 83.82
N THR A 874 15.78 26.11 82.83
CA THR A 874 17.17 25.72 83.07
C THR A 874 17.96 26.94 83.55
N PRO A 875 19.08 26.75 84.28
CA PRO A 875 19.92 27.87 84.72
C PRO A 875 20.35 28.81 83.58
N ASP A 876 20.69 28.28 82.41
CA ASP A 876 21.08 29.08 81.24
C ASP A 876 19.93 29.96 80.71
N LEU A 877 18.70 29.44 80.73
CA LEU A 877 17.51 30.19 80.32
C LEU A 877 17.12 31.25 81.34
N LEU A 878 17.32 31.00 82.64
CA LEU A 878 17.15 32.01 83.70
C LEU A 878 18.14 33.15 83.53
N LEU A 879 19.41 32.86 83.24
CA LEU A 879 20.43 33.87 82.93
C LEU A 879 20.07 34.68 81.67
N SER A 880 19.58 34.00 80.62
CA SER A 880 19.13 34.67 79.39
C SER A 880 17.92 35.59 79.66
N LEU A 881 16.95 35.13 80.46
CA LEU A 881 15.80 35.93 80.86
C LEU A 881 16.23 37.14 81.70
N GLN A 882 17.10 36.94 82.69
CA GLN A 882 17.61 38.02 83.54
C GLN A 882 18.40 39.05 82.72
N SER A 883 19.24 38.60 81.79
CA SER A 883 19.99 39.47 80.88
C SER A 883 19.05 40.33 80.04
N TYR A 884 18.01 39.73 79.43
CA TYR A 884 17.03 40.48 78.65
C TYR A 884 16.16 41.42 79.52
N ALA A 885 15.79 41.00 80.73
CA ALA A 885 15.09 41.87 81.67
C ALA A 885 15.93 43.12 82.03
N LYS A 886 17.25 42.96 82.19
CA LYS A 886 18.19 44.07 82.42
C LYS A 886 18.34 44.99 81.20
N THR A 887 18.21 44.47 79.98
CA THR A 887 18.28 45.32 78.77
C THR A 887 16.97 46.05 78.49
N ILE A 888 15.82 45.50 78.89
CA ILE A 888 14.51 46.12 78.63
C ILE A 888 14.11 47.14 79.70
N ILE A 889 14.41 46.89 80.99
CA ILE A 889 13.97 47.77 82.09
C ILE A 889 14.40 49.25 81.97
N PRO A 890 15.55 49.62 81.38
CA PRO A 890 15.91 51.03 81.19
C PRO A 890 15.04 51.73 80.14
N ARG A 891 14.31 50.98 79.30
CA ARG A 891 13.38 51.51 78.29
C ARG A 891 12.00 51.81 78.87
N TYR A 892 11.73 51.44 80.12
CA TYR A 892 10.45 51.69 80.77
C TYR A 892 10.31 53.13 81.23
N THR A 893 9.07 53.61 81.15
CA THR A 893 8.72 55.00 81.45
C THR A 893 7.73 55.12 82.60
N CYS A 894 7.16 54.01 83.09
CA CYS A 894 6.23 54.04 84.20
C CYS A 894 6.36 52.84 85.17
N PRO A 895 5.99 53.01 86.46
CA PRO A 895 6.04 51.95 87.46
C PRO A 895 5.24 50.68 87.13
N LYS A 896 4.14 50.81 86.36
CA LYS A 896 3.31 49.65 85.99
C LYS A 896 4.07 48.64 85.14
N GLN A 897 4.91 49.10 84.21
CA GLN A 897 5.73 48.24 83.35
C GLN A 897 6.78 47.48 84.17
N THR A 898 7.49 48.18 85.05
CA THR A 898 8.46 47.58 85.97
C THR A 898 7.82 46.56 86.91
N ARG A 899 6.63 46.86 87.42
CA ARG A 899 5.86 45.93 88.25
C ARG A 899 5.49 44.65 87.51
N LYS A 900 5.00 44.76 86.26
CA LYS A 900 4.68 43.62 85.40
C LYS A 900 5.93 42.77 85.18
N LEU A 901 7.04 43.37 84.75
CA LEU A 901 8.31 42.68 84.54
C LEU A 901 8.79 41.91 85.78
N LEU A 902 8.81 42.54 86.96
CA LEU A 902 9.27 41.88 88.19
C LEU A 902 8.34 40.75 88.63
N ASN A 903 7.03 40.93 88.49
CA ASN A 903 6.05 39.88 88.78
C ASN A 903 6.22 38.68 87.83
N ASP A 904 6.43 38.95 86.53
CA ASP A 904 6.69 37.92 85.53
C ASP A 904 8.01 37.21 85.85
N CYS A 905 9.10 37.93 86.09
CA CYS A 905 10.38 37.37 86.51
C CYS A 905 10.25 36.47 87.75
N LYS A 906 9.46 36.90 88.76
CA LYS A 906 9.17 36.10 89.94
C LYS A 906 8.39 34.82 89.58
N ALA A 907 7.39 34.92 88.71
CA ALA A 907 6.62 33.77 88.24
C ALA A 907 7.50 32.77 87.46
N TRP A 908 8.52 33.26 86.74
CA TRP A 908 9.53 32.46 86.04
C TRP A 908 10.62 31.88 86.95
N GLY A 909 10.57 32.13 88.25
CA GLY A 909 11.45 31.51 89.24
C GLY A 909 12.74 32.28 89.54
N LEU A 910 12.87 33.55 89.10
CA LEU A 910 14.00 34.38 89.52
C LEU A 910 13.91 34.63 91.03
N SER A 911 15.04 34.42 91.70
CA SER A 911 15.21 34.70 93.12
C SER A 911 15.03 36.19 93.42
N CYS A 912 14.79 36.50 94.70
CA CYS A 912 14.73 37.88 95.16
C CYS A 912 16.01 38.66 94.79
N THR A 913 17.19 38.03 94.91
CA THR A 913 18.48 38.62 94.53
C THR A 913 18.55 38.96 93.04
N GLU A 914 18.12 38.05 92.16
CA GLU A 914 18.15 38.30 90.71
C GLU A 914 17.16 39.40 90.29
N GLN A 915 16.00 39.48 90.95
CA GLN A 915 15.03 40.56 90.77
C GLN A 915 15.59 41.91 91.23
N LYS A 916 16.30 41.94 92.38
CA LYS A 916 17.01 43.14 92.84
C LYS A 916 18.01 43.63 91.80
N ASP A 917 18.76 42.71 91.20
CA ASP A 917 19.75 43.06 90.18
C ASP A 917 19.13 43.58 88.88
N ILE A 918 17.92 43.13 88.52
CA ILE A 918 17.15 43.73 87.42
C ILE A 918 16.71 45.14 87.81
N LEU A 919 16.13 45.31 89.00
CA LEU A 919 15.61 46.59 89.48
C LEU A 919 16.70 47.67 89.60
N LYS A 920 17.95 47.31 89.92
CA LYS A 920 19.10 48.23 89.93
C LYS A 920 19.36 48.88 88.56
N ALA A 921 18.93 48.28 87.46
CA ALA A 921 19.07 48.84 86.11
C ALA A 921 17.88 49.75 85.70
N ALA A 922 16.85 49.87 86.54
CA ALA A 922 15.69 50.70 86.25
C ALA A 922 16.01 52.21 86.33
N LEU A 923 15.32 53.00 85.51
CA LEU A 923 15.34 54.46 85.63
C LEU A 923 14.41 54.93 86.77
N PRO A 924 14.71 56.03 87.47
CA PRO A 924 13.87 56.52 88.57
C PRO A 924 12.40 56.72 88.19
N GLN A 925 12.13 57.24 87.00
CA GLN A 925 10.78 57.47 86.45
C GLN A 925 9.95 56.19 86.24
N ALA A 926 10.62 55.03 86.10
CA ALA A 926 9.98 53.73 85.93
C ALA A 926 9.74 53.01 87.25
N CYS A 927 9.96 53.66 88.40
CA CYS A 927 9.88 53.07 89.73
C CYS A 927 9.01 53.92 90.66
N ASN A 928 8.53 53.31 91.75
CA ASN A 928 7.93 54.00 92.88
C ASN A 928 8.37 53.36 94.20
N ALA A 929 8.05 53.99 95.33
CA ALA A 929 8.46 53.52 96.65
C ALA A 929 8.00 52.07 96.91
N ASP A 930 6.73 51.75 96.61
CA ASP A 930 6.16 50.40 96.76
C ASP A 930 6.95 49.30 96.03
N LEU A 931 7.60 49.63 94.90
CA LEU A 931 8.37 48.67 94.12
C LEU A 931 9.73 48.39 94.72
N ILE A 932 10.36 49.40 95.33
CA ILE A 932 11.75 49.31 95.80
C ILE A 932 11.81 48.86 97.25
N ILE A 933 10.95 49.40 98.11
CA ILE A 933 10.99 49.18 99.57
C ILE A 933 10.91 47.70 99.96
N PRO A 934 10.08 46.83 99.36
CA PRO A 934 10.04 45.41 99.70
C PRO A 934 11.39 44.69 99.55
N TYR A 935 12.26 45.18 98.67
CA TYR A 935 13.60 44.62 98.45
C TYR A 935 14.67 45.19 99.41
N LEU A 936 14.33 46.25 100.16
CA LEU A 936 15.19 46.89 101.15
C LEU A 936 14.96 46.39 102.58
N TYR A 937 14.05 45.43 102.77
CA TYR A 937 13.81 44.76 104.04
C TYR A 937 14.18 43.27 103.96
N ASP A 938 14.80 42.76 105.02
CA ASP A 938 14.94 41.32 105.27
C ASP A 938 14.39 40.99 106.67
N LYS A 939 13.36 40.12 106.72
CA LYS A 939 12.65 39.72 107.96
C LYS A 939 12.28 40.92 108.85
N ASP A 940 11.61 41.90 108.27
CA ASP A 940 11.14 43.14 108.91
C ASP A 940 12.24 44.05 109.47
N LYS A 941 13.50 43.85 109.07
CA LYS A 941 14.61 44.76 109.35
C LYS A 941 15.07 45.42 108.06
N ALA A 942 15.31 46.73 108.12
CA ALA A 942 15.96 47.45 107.03
C ALA A 942 17.32 46.82 106.73
N ILE A 943 17.64 46.61 105.46
CA ILE A 943 18.93 46.07 105.04
C ILE A 943 20.02 47.12 105.29
N ASN A 944 21.24 46.65 105.57
CA ASN A 944 22.40 47.51 105.71
C ASN A 944 22.59 48.38 104.45
N PRO A 945 22.52 49.71 104.56
CA PRO A 945 22.58 50.56 103.38
C PRO A 945 23.90 50.51 102.61
N ALA A 946 24.97 50.00 103.21
CA ALA A 946 26.24 49.76 102.52
C ALA A 946 26.17 48.59 101.52
N GLU A 947 25.28 47.62 101.73
CA GLU A 947 25.16 46.42 100.90
C GLU A 947 24.30 46.66 99.65
N GLU A 948 23.37 47.62 99.69
CA GLU A 948 22.41 47.89 98.60
C GLU A 948 22.40 49.37 98.16
N GLN A 949 23.58 50.02 98.10
CA GLN A 949 23.71 51.44 97.76
C GLN A 949 23.04 51.83 96.42
N GLN A 950 23.03 50.96 95.40
CA GLN A 950 22.40 51.27 94.12
C GLN A 950 20.87 51.35 94.21
N LEU A 951 20.26 50.39 94.90
CA LEU A 951 18.80 50.32 95.05
C LEU A 951 18.28 51.45 95.95
N ILE A 952 19.03 51.76 97.01
CA ILE A 952 18.77 52.92 97.87
C ILE A 952 18.98 54.21 97.08
N GLY A 953 20.02 54.29 96.26
CA GLY A 953 20.23 55.42 95.36
C GLY A 953 19.04 55.67 94.43
N LEU A 954 18.46 54.59 93.89
CA LEU A 954 17.23 54.65 93.07
C LEU A 954 16.02 55.14 93.89
N LEU A 955 15.83 54.64 95.11
CA LEU A 955 14.76 55.09 96.04
C LEU A 955 14.87 56.59 96.33
N LEU A 956 16.09 57.08 96.59
CA LEU A 956 16.37 58.47 96.93
C LEU A 956 16.23 59.43 95.74
N GLN A 957 16.29 58.89 94.52
CA GLN A 957 16.12 59.65 93.28
C GLN A 957 14.66 59.67 92.79
N LEU A 958 13.73 59.01 93.48
CA LEU A 958 12.31 59.09 93.17
C LEU A 958 11.78 60.51 93.43
N GLN A 959 11.02 61.05 92.48
CA GLN A 959 10.18 62.22 92.72
C GLN A 959 8.90 61.74 93.39
N LEU A 960 8.74 62.03 94.68
CA LEU A 960 7.59 61.56 95.44
C LEU A 960 6.39 62.48 95.17
N ASN A 961 5.23 61.90 94.86
CA ASN A 961 4.02 62.68 94.64
C ASN A 961 3.41 63.05 96.00
N ASN A 962 3.29 64.36 96.30
CA ASN A 962 2.70 64.88 97.54
C ASN A 962 1.26 64.40 97.81
N GLU A 963 0.54 63.92 96.79
CA GLU A 963 -0.79 63.35 96.93
C GLU A 963 -0.78 61.92 97.53
N LYS A 964 0.33 61.19 97.43
CA LYS A 964 0.50 59.84 98.00
C LYS A 964 1.27 59.90 99.32
N ARG A 965 0.58 60.31 100.39
CA ARG A 965 1.17 60.39 101.74
C ARG A 965 1.78 59.07 102.23
N GLU A 966 1.27 57.94 101.77
CA GLU A 966 1.77 56.60 102.12
C GLU A 966 3.20 56.37 101.60
N GLU A 967 3.49 56.72 100.33
CA GLU A 967 4.83 56.54 99.74
C GLU A 967 5.89 57.41 100.46
N ILE A 968 5.52 58.64 100.83
CA ILE A 968 6.39 59.54 101.61
C ILE A 968 6.65 58.95 103.01
N SER A 969 5.59 58.48 103.68
CA SER A 969 5.70 57.86 105.00
C SER A 969 6.57 56.59 104.99
N ASP A 970 6.50 55.78 103.94
CA ASP A 970 7.27 54.54 103.84
C ASP A 970 8.75 54.82 103.58
N VAL A 971 9.06 55.81 102.72
CA VAL A 971 10.45 56.26 102.50
C VAL A 971 11.02 56.89 103.77
N GLU A 972 10.25 57.74 104.47
CA GLU A 972 10.67 58.32 105.74
C GLU A 972 10.96 57.22 106.77
N LYS A 973 10.04 56.26 106.93
CA LYS A 973 10.17 55.14 107.86
C LYS A 973 11.43 54.33 107.57
N PHE A 974 11.65 53.96 106.31
CA PHE A 974 12.85 53.24 105.90
C PHE A 974 14.12 54.06 106.19
N SER A 975 14.15 55.36 105.85
CA SER A 975 15.28 56.24 106.14
C SER A 975 15.55 56.37 107.64
N VAL A 976 14.52 56.55 108.47
CA VAL A 976 14.65 56.61 109.94
C VAL A 976 15.24 55.32 110.49
N GLU A 977 14.77 54.17 110.02
CA GLU A 977 15.26 52.85 110.45
C GLU A 977 16.71 52.63 110.01
N ALA A 978 17.04 52.94 108.74
CA ALA A 978 18.40 52.86 108.21
C ALA A 978 19.37 53.78 108.99
N PHE A 979 18.97 55.02 109.27
CA PHE A 979 19.77 55.94 110.07
C PHE A 979 19.97 55.44 111.49
N THR A 980 18.89 55.01 112.16
CA THR A 980 18.92 54.59 113.57
C THR A 980 19.69 53.27 113.76
N GLN A 981 19.63 52.34 112.81
CA GLN A 981 20.22 51.01 112.95
C GLN A 981 21.66 50.94 112.44
N TYR A 982 21.99 51.62 111.33
CA TYR A 982 23.25 51.40 110.63
C TYR A 982 24.16 52.63 110.52
N ILE A 983 23.59 53.82 110.30
CA ILE A 983 24.41 55.00 109.99
C ILE A 983 24.83 55.72 111.27
N LEU A 984 23.87 56.04 112.13
CA LEU A 984 24.13 56.77 113.37
C LEU A 984 25.00 55.96 114.35
N PRO A 985 24.65 54.71 114.73
CA PRO A 985 25.44 53.94 115.70
C PRO A 985 26.88 53.66 115.28
N ASN A 986 27.12 53.47 113.97
CA ASN A 986 28.43 53.11 113.43
C ASN A 986 29.27 54.32 113.01
N LYS A 987 28.81 55.56 113.24
CA LYS A 987 29.48 56.80 112.82
C LYS A 987 29.82 56.83 111.32
N ASN A 988 28.95 56.28 110.45
CA ASN A 988 29.25 56.17 109.02
C ASN A 988 28.98 57.48 108.25
N MET A 989 29.86 58.47 108.44
CA MET A 989 29.71 59.83 107.87
C MET A 989 29.74 59.84 106.34
N THR A 990 30.53 58.96 105.72
CA THR A 990 30.60 58.84 104.27
C THR A 990 29.26 58.42 103.68
N LEU A 991 28.59 57.45 104.31
CA LEU A 991 27.28 56.97 103.87
C LEU A 991 26.17 57.99 104.14
N LEU A 992 26.22 58.68 105.28
CA LEU A 992 25.29 59.78 105.60
C LEU A 992 25.39 60.92 104.57
N LYS A 993 26.63 61.32 104.22
CA LYS A 993 26.90 62.34 103.21
C LYS A 993 26.42 61.91 101.82
N TRP A 994 26.71 60.68 101.42
CA TRP A 994 26.22 60.12 100.16
C TRP A 994 24.68 60.13 100.11
N TRP A 995 24.01 59.75 101.20
CA TRP A 995 22.56 59.71 101.29
C TRP A 995 21.96 61.11 101.13
N ARG A 996 22.50 62.10 101.86
CA ARG A 996 22.13 63.52 101.73
C ARG A 996 22.27 64.00 100.30
N ASP A 997 23.40 63.72 99.68
CA ASP A 997 23.73 64.22 98.35
C ASP A 997 22.81 63.58 97.29
N LYS A 998 22.43 62.30 97.46
CA LYS A 998 21.56 61.56 96.53
C LYS A 998 20.05 61.81 96.68
N ALA A 999 19.58 62.17 97.87
CA ALA A 999 18.16 62.47 98.10
C ALA A 999 17.68 63.64 97.23
N VAL A 1000 16.66 63.40 96.40
CA VAL A 1000 15.96 64.46 95.65
C VAL A 1000 15.07 65.27 96.59
N GLU A 1001 14.32 64.59 97.46
CA GLU A 1001 13.47 65.21 98.49
C GLU A 1001 14.31 65.61 99.73
N LYS A 1002 14.92 66.80 99.68
CA LYS A 1002 15.81 67.29 100.75
C LYS A 1002 15.11 67.45 102.10
N GLU A 1003 13.85 67.86 102.12
CA GLU A 1003 13.10 68.06 103.37
C GLU A 1003 12.74 66.71 104.02
N LEU A 1004 12.32 65.71 103.25
CA LEU A 1004 12.07 64.36 103.75
C LEU A 1004 13.33 63.74 104.38
N TYR A 1005 14.49 63.96 103.75
CA TYR A 1005 15.77 63.55 104.32
C TYR A 1005 16.02 64.20 105.69
N LYS A 1006 15.79 65.52 105.83
CA LYS A 1006 15.99 66.24 107.09
C LYS A 1006 15.03 65.77 108.17
N GLU A 1007 13.77 65.52 107.82
CA GLU A 1007 12.75 65.00 108.75
C GLU A 1007 13.14 63.60 109.24
N ALA A 1008 13.45 62.68 108.32
CA ALA A 1008 13.89 61.33 108.66
C ALA A 1008 15.18 61.34 109.50
N PHE A 1009 16.16 62.19 109.14
CA PHE A 1009 17.38 62.34 109.92
C PHE A 1009 17.11 62.89 111.31
N SER A 1010 16.26 63.91 111.45
CA SER A 1010 15.90 64.51 112.74
C SER A 1010 15.20 63.49 113.65
N SER A 1011 14.25 62.74 113.10
CA SER A 1011 13.54 61.65 113.79
C SER A 1011 14.50 60.54 114.24
N ALA A 1012 15.46 60.15 113.41
CA ALA A 1012 16.49 59.18 113.79
C ALA A 1012 17.48 59.73 114.82
N ALA A 1013 17.92 60.97 114.66
CA ALA A 1013 18.81 61.66 115.59
C ALA A 1013 18.19 61.77 116.98
N GLN A 1014 16.90 62.10 117.07
CA GLN A 1014 16.16 62.13 118.33
C GLN A 1014 16.18 60.76 119.04
N LYS A 1015 15.92 59.68 118.29
CA LYS A 1015 15.99 58.30 118.82
C LYS A 1015 17.40 57.87 119.23
N TYR A 1016 18.43 58.37 118.53
CA TYR A 1016 19.82 58.00 118.76
C TYR A 1016 20.45 58.77 119.94
N VAL A 1017 20.23 60.08 120.03
CA VAL A 1017 20.72 60.95 121.12
C VAL A 1017 20.27 60.44 122.49
N GLN A 1018 19.04 59.92 122.60
CA GLN A 1018 18.52 59.31 123.83
C GLN A 1018 19.31 58.08 124.33
N LYS A 1019 20.16 57.49 123.47
CA LYS A 1019 20.87 56.22 123.76
C LYS A 1019 22.37 56.40 124.00
N ILE A 1020 22.93 57.59 123.82
CA ILE A 1020 24.38 57.85 123.88
C ILE A 1020 24.72 58.80 125.03
N SER A 1021 25.96 58.72 125.53
CA SER A 1021 26.44 59.65 126.57
C SER A 1021 26.64 61.06 126.01
N ILE A 1022 26.62 62.09 126.87
CA ILE A 1022 26.90 63.48 126.47
C ILE A 1022 28.30 63.59 125.82
N THR A 1023 29.29 62.86 126.32
CA THR A 1023 30.65 62.84 125.75
C THR A 1023 30.66 62.26 124.34
N ASP A 1024 29.98 61.13 124.13
CA ASP A 1024 29.89 60.50 122.81
C ASP A 1024 29.10 61.37 121.83
N PHE A 1025 28.07 62.04 122.31
CA PHE A 1025 27.29 63.00 121.55
C PHE A 1025 28.14 64.19 121.07
N LEU A 1026 28.93 64.81 121.96
CA LEU A 1026 29.82 65.93 121.58
C LEU A 1026 30.89 65.48 120.57
N ASN A 1027 31.48 64.30 120.77
CA ASN A 1027 32.42 63.71 119.82
C ASN A 1027 31.74 63.46 118.46
N TYR A 1028 30.48 63.01 118.45
CA TYR A 1028 29.72 62.78 117.23
C TYR A 1028 29.44 64.08 116.45
N LEU A 1029 29.09 65.17 117.14
CA LEU A 1029 28.90 66.47 116.52
C LEU A 1029 30.17 66.99 115.86
N GLU A 1030 31.33 66.76 116.48
CA GLU A 1030 32.63 67.10 115.91
C GLU A 1030 32.94 66.24 114.67
N ASP A 1031 32.64 64.94 114.71
CA ASP A 1031 32.79 64.03 113.57
C ASP A 1031 31.92 64.45 112.37
N LEU A 1032 30.68 64.89 112.61
CA LEU A 1032 29.78 65.45 111.58
C LEU A 1032 30.36 66.72 110.96
N LYS A 1033 30.83 67.67 111.79
CA LYS A 1033 31.44 68.92 111.31
C LYS A 1033 32.70 68.65 110.47
N LYS A 1034 33.60 67.78 110.94
CA LYS A 1034 34.80 67.35 110.19
C LYS A 1034 34.46 66.72 108.84
N SER A 1035 33.32 66.06 108.75
CA SER A 1035 32.83 65.42 107.52
C SER A 1035 32.03 66.34 106.59
N LEU A 1036 31.95 67.64 106.90
CA LEU A 1036 31.18 68.66 106.16
C LEU A 1036 29.65 68.41 106.18
N LEU A 1037 29.15 67.83 107.27
CA LEU A 1037 27.74 67.58 107.56
C LEU A 1037 27.24 68.56 108.64
N VAL A 1038 27.41 69.86 108.36
CA VAL A 1038 27.12 70.96 109.32
C VAL A 1038 25.63 71.08 109.59
N GLU A 1039 24.78 70.86 108.58
CA GLU A 1039 23.32 70.90 108.72
C GLU A 1039 22.83 69.74 109.59
N GLU A 1040 23.34 68.54 109.37
CA GLU A 1040 23.07 67.35 110.18
C GLU A 1040 23.58 67.51 111.62
N SER A 1041 24.74 68.15 111.81
CA SER A 1041 25.23 68.55 113.14
C SER A 1041 24.23 69.47 113.84
N GLY A 1042 23.67 70.44 113.11
CA GLY A 1042 22.61 71.32 113.60
C GLY A 1042 21.30 70.59 113.94
N LEU A 1043 20.85 69.66 113.09
CA LEU A 1043 19.65 68.85 113.33
C LEU A 1043 19.83 67.90 114.53
N MET A 1044 21.00 67.28 114.65
CA MET A 1044 21.35 66.40 115.75
C MET A 1044 21.49 67.17 117.07
N PHE A 1045 22.00 68.41 117.03
CA PHE A 1045 21.95 69.32 118.16
C PHE A 1045 20.52 69.74 118.51
N LYS A 1046 19.69 70.10 117.54
CA LYS A 1046 18.27 70.41 117.77
C LYS A 1046 17.52 69.26 118.44
N ALA A 1047 17.81 68.02 118.04
CA ALA A 1047 17.22 66.83 118.64
C ALA A 1047 17.49 66.70 120.15
N THR A 1048 18.62 67.21 120.68
CA THR A 1048 18.90 67.24 122.13
C THR A 1048 17.93 68.11 122.93
N PHE A 1049 17.39 69.19 122.35
CA PHE A 1049 16.46 70.06 123.08
C PHE A 1049 15.11 69.39 123.35
N SER A 1050 14.77 68.33 122.61
CA SER A 1050 13.62 67.48 122.94
C SER A 1050 13.85 66.62 124.20
N TRP A 1051 15.09 66.53 124.69
CA TRP A 1051 15.50 65.74 125.86
C TRP A 1051 15.76 66.61 127.10
N ILE A 1052 16.01 67.91 126.95
CA ILE A 1052 16.26 68.84 128.06
C ILE A 1052 15.00 69.72 128.28
N PRO A 1053 14.28 69.60 129.41
CA PRO A 1053 13.14 70.46 129.71
C PRO A 1053 13.65 71.86 130.10
N VAL A 1054 13.94 72.71 129.11
CA VAL A 1054 14.32 74.12 129.32
C VAL A 1054 13.20 75.02 128.78
N PRO A 1055 12.79 76.09 129.50
CA PRO A 1055 11.82 77.06 128.99
C PRO A 1055 12.27 77.67 127.65
N GLU A 1056 11.35 77.81 126.69
CA GLU A 1056 11.63 78.34 125.33
C GLU A 1056 12.43 79.66 125.32
N SER A 1057 12.31 80.48 126.36
CA SER A 1057 13.03 81.75 126.51
C SER A 1057 14.55 81.63 126.69
N LEU A 1058 15.08 80.44 127.01
CA LEU A 1058 16.52 80.18 127.23
C LEU A 1058 17.19 79.37 126.12
N ILE A 1059 16.42 78.88 125.15
CA ILE A 1059 16.92 78.04 124.05
C ILE A 1059 17.69 78.89 123.03
N GLN A 1060 17.17 80.05 122.64
CA GLN A 1060 17.79 80.93 121.64
C GLN A 1060 19.17 81.47 122.08
N PRO A 1061 19.38 81.93 123.33
CA PRO A 1061 20.70 82.38 123.79
C PRO A 1061 21.77 81.27 123.84
N ILE A 1062 21.40 80.03 124.13
CA ILE A 1062 22.34 78.89 124.15
C ILE A 1062 22.74 78.50 122.73
N ILE A 1063 21.79 78.50 121.80
CA ILE A 1063 22.05 78.29 120.37
C ILE A 1063 22.96 79.41 119.84
N ASP A 1064 22.69 80.68 120.16
CA ASP A 1064 23.50 81.82 119.70
C ASP A 1064 24.92 81.85 120.31
N CYS A 1065 25.10 81.33 121.53
CA CYS A 1065 26.40 81.25 122.19
C CYS A 1065 27.31 80.14 121.62
N ILE A 1066 26.74 79.05 121.10
CA ILE A 1066 27.48 77.92 120.51
C ILE A 1066 27.68 78.12 118.99
N SER A 1067 26.78 78.84 118.33
CA SER A 1067 26.87 79.14 116.89
C SER A 1067 27.98 80.15 116.55
N ASN A 1068 28.41 80.97 117.52
CA ASN A 1068 29.43 82.02 117.33
C ASN A 1068 30.84 81.65 117.82
N SER A 1069 31.08 80.42 118.30
CA SER A 1069 32.43 79.94 118.62
C SER A 1069 33.02 79.17 117.44
N THR A 1070 33.91 79.81 116.68
CA THR A 1070 34.85 79.11 115.78
C THR A 1070 35.83 78.29 116.60
N PHE A 1071 35.69 76.96 116.53
CA PHE A 1071 36.76 75.97 116.73
C PHE A 1071 36.56 74.81 115.76
#